data_AF-R0BCN9-F1
#
_entry.id   AF-R0BCN9-F1
#
_cell.length_a   1.000
_cell.length_b   1.000
_cell.length_c   1.000
_cell.angle_alpha   90.00
_cell.angle_beta   90.00
_cell.angle_gamma   90.00
#
_symmetry.space_group_name_H-M   'P 1'
#
loop_
_entity.id
_entity.type
_entity.pdbx_description
1 polymer ?
#
loop_
_entity_poly.entity_id
_entity_poly.type
_entity_poly.pdbx_seq_one_letter_code
_entity_poly.pdbx_strand_id
1 'polypeptide(L)'
;MSNMQLDYTDITDIFKEKLKIENIVKKISSIFLNPRYANKIDYKPYFQRNYVWDEEKATYFIESILLGTEVPPLVLFQTRDKNEVIDGRQRYETIERFLNDKLVLKEKGLHSLKLLSGKKYSQLDESTRELFEETRVRILQFNVVDEPKLDDDKEDKIKKEIFRRYNSGITPLQKYDMDRAAYINDSLSKAIYNKIFLDEKLFDFLCEIILPKSKSKSNKRDKVNILTSLIRNLITLPYIPIYSYAKGSSKSDIICQYYYANIAKKDVKDELKKFQTVIKYLKKFYRRSKVRNKYLSNSKLFYEVLYWGTSIVLRNKNEIKDEDIEKVYDLLDNASQCDEIWQRIINNSQKNIELIFEPNGSHYYSAINNRYNLVANIFQIVFNIDFQKHLKDSESFKNIMNQGEIDEIKHYKINKPLPETLTIEDIISDMKKSRFLIRPDYQRSEVKNLQKASYLMESILLGINIPPLFVYKRADKVKEVVDGQQRLLTILGFLGRTYVDERGGVVNSNKDRFKLTKIKILSELEGKSIENIGSNFEEKVLEFPMDIIEIDYEQNPDFSPIDLFLRLNTKPYPIKENTFEMWNAYVDKDIVIKVKSIANKYEKKVFRAKDNRMKLEELITSLAYIDYRMNQPNTDICNVLNIYKRNDRMCSRIMSKDNVTKTLSDLSINSPKLFISALDNVELFIEKILLLIDNDTDRMRDLFNHSRKGTLYKTDQNYYFLWAMLFNITLEEIKINKACLFENIKKFFQIAQKVPNECTVEKFINMLSIKLK
;
A
#
# COMPACT_ATOMS: atom_id res chain seq x y z
N MET A 1 -4.76 -7.12 -14.83
CA MET A 1 -6.21 -6.89 -14.99
C MET A 1 -6.62 -7.03 -16.46
N SER A 2 -7.15 -8.19 -16.82
CA SER A 2 -7.75 -8.45 -18.14
C SER A 2 -9.01 -9.29 -18.00
N ASN A 3 -10.06 -8.83 -18.71
CA ASN A 3 -11.35 -9.45 -19.05
C ASN A 3 -12.32 -9.66 -17.88
N MET A 4 -13.61 -9.36 -17.89
CA MET A 4 -14.67 -8.70 -18.70
C MET A 4 -15.89 -8.68 -17.73
N GLN A 5 -17.03 -8.00 -17.88
CA GLN A 5 -17.44 -6.70 -18.40
C GLN A 5 -18.88 -6.58 -17.86
N LEU A 6 -19.19 -5.74 -16.85
CA LEU A 6 -20.60 -5.51 -16.53
C LEU A 6 -21.27 -5.06 -17.83
N ASP A 7 -22.44 -5.59 -18.16
CA ASP A 7 -23.18 -5.08 -19.31
C ASP A 7 -23.59 -3.63 -19.02
N TYR A 8 -22.97 -2.71 -19.77
CA TYR A 8 -23.14 -1.27 -19.63
C TYR A 8 -24.05 -0.69 -20.70
N THR A 9 -24.55 -1.50 -21.66
CA THR A 9 -25.46 -0.97 -22.70
C THR A 9 -26.60 -0.16 -22.08
N ASP A 10 -27.15 -0.67 -20.98
CA ASP A 10 -28.33 -0.10 -20.32
C ASP A 10 -28.06 1.18 -19.51
N ILE A 11 -26.77 1.51 -19.26
CA ILE A 11 -26.37 2.73 -18.53
C ILE A 11 -25.48 3.65 -19.36
N THR A 12 -25.15 3.26 -20.60
CA THR A 12 -24.24 4.03 -21.46
C THR A 12 -24.82 5.40 -21.78
N ASP A 13 -26.09 5.46 -22.15
CA ASP A 13 -26.81 6.70 -22.43
C ASP A 13 -26.90 7.59 -21.19
N ILE A 14 -26.98 6.98 -20.00
CA ILE A 14 -27.02 7.72 -18.74
C ILE A 14 -25.71 8.45 -18.52
N PHE A 15 -24.57 7.77 -18.71
CA PHE A 15 -23.26 8.39 -18.60
C PHE A 15 -22.95 9.39 -19.72
N LYS A 16 -23.55 9.22 -20.91
CA LYS A 16 -23.32 10.12 -22.05
C LYS A 16 -24.13 11.42 -21.96
N GLU A 17 -25.38 11.35 -21.49
CA GLU A 17 -26.32 12.46 -21.67
C GLU A 17 -27.08 12.87 -20.40
N LYS A 18 -27.22 11.99 -19.40
CA LYS A 18 -28.16 12.19 -18.27
C LYS A 18 -27.50 12.37 -16.91
N LEU A 19 -26.21 12.10 -16.80
CA LEU A 19 -25.47 12.23 -15.55
C LEU A 19 -25.08 13.70 -15.32
N LYS A 20 -25.76 14.36 -14.39
CA LYS A 20 -25.43 15.71 -13.96
C LYS A 20 -24.51 15.64 -12.74
N ILE A 21 -23.54 16.55 -12.72
CA ILE A 21 -22.54 16.66 -11.66
C ILE A 21 -22.57 18.10 -11.14
N GLU A 22 -22.94 18.27 -9.88
CA GLU A 22 -22.98 19.56 -9.21
C GLU A 22 -21.78 19.71 -8.28
N ASN A 23 -21.09 20.84 -8.40
CA ASN A 23 -19.99 21.20 -7.52
C ASN A 23 -20.49 22.10 -6.39
N ILE A 24 -20.56 21.55 -5.18
CA ILE A 24 -21.10 22.23 -4.00
C ILE A 24 -19.96 22.49 -3.01
N VAL A 25 -19.91 23.70 -2.46
CA VAL A 25 -18.98 24.04 -1.37
C VAL A 25 -19.79 24.32 -0.10
N LYS A 26 -19.56 23.55 0.96
CA LYS A 26 -20.28 23.67 2.24
C LYS A 26 -19.32 23.71 3.42
N LYS A 27 -19.69 24.48 4.46
CA LYS A 27 -18.97 24.48 5.74
C LYS A 27 -19.11 23.13 6.45
N ILE A 28 -18.13 22.73 7.25
CA ILE A 28 -18.21 21.52 8.08
C ILE A 28 -19.43 21.59 9.00
N SER A 29 -19.69 22.74 9.63
CA SER A 29 -20.90 22.95 10.45
C SER A 29 -22.19 22.67 9.69
N SER A 30 -22.29 23.11 8.44
CA SER A 30 -23.48 22.88 7.60
C SER A 30 -23.68 21.43 7.19
N ILE A 31 -22.60 20.63 7.11
CA ILE A 31 -22.66 19.23 6.74
C ILE A 31 -22.97 18.34 7.95
N PHE A 32 -22.24 18.55 9.05
CA PHE A 32 -22.21 17.64 10.19
C PHE A 32 -23.04 18.12 11.39
N LEU A 33 -23.14 19.44 11.61
CA LEU A 33 -23.87 20.01 12.76
C LEU A 33 -25.32 20.40 12.41
N ASN A 34 -25.73 20.30 11.14
CA ASN A 34 -27.11 20.47 10.71
C ASN A 34 -27.81 19.10 10.60
N PRO A 35 -28.70 18.71 11.53
CA PRO A 35 -29.33 17.39 11.53
C PRO A 35 -30.14 17.10 10.27
N ARG A 36 -30.74 18.14 9.65
CA ARG A 36 -31.54 17.97 8.42
C ARG A 36 -30.70 17.52 7.22
N TYR A 37 -29.43 17.93 7.19
CA TYR A 37 -28.50 17.54 6.13
C TYR A 37 -27.76 16.26 6.51
N ALA A 38 -27.22 16.19 7.74
CA ALA A 38 -26.45 15.04 8.23
C ALA A 38 -27.27 13.73 8.20
N ASN A 39 -28.53 13.75 8.63
CA ASN A 39 -29.39 12.55 8.64
C ASN A 39 -29.76 12.05 7.24
N LYS A 40 -29.60 12.89 6.21
CA LYS A 40 -29.81 12.51 4.81
C LYS A 40 -28.55 11.92 4.17
N ILE A 41 -27.40 11.91 4.84
CA ILE A 41 -26.16 11.34 4.29
C ILE A 41 -25.98 9.92 4.81
N ASP A 42 -25.99 8.95 3.90
CA ASP A 42 -25.54 7.60 4.16
C ASP A 42 -24.06 7.48 3.75
N TYR A 43 -23.17 7.58 4.73
CA TYR A 43 -21.73 7.48 4.50
C TYR A 43 -21.19 6.04 4.47
N LYS A 44 -22.04 5.05 4.76
CA LYS A 44 -21.68 3.63 4.86
C LYS A 44 -22.64 2.71 4.09
N PRO A 45 -22.95 3.01 2.81
CA PRO A 45 -23.75 2.13 1.98
C PRO A 45 -23.07 0.76 1.82
N TYR A 46 -23.83 -0.24 1.38
CA TYR A 46 -23.41 -1.64 1.43
C TYR A 46 -22.12 -1.93 0.63
N PHE A 47 -21.79 -1.16 -0.40
CA PHE A 47 -20.59 -1.32 -1.22
C PHE A 47 -19.33 -0.66 -0.63
N GLN A 48 -19.44 0.10 0.46
CA GLN A 48 -18.29 0.70 1.12
C GLN A 48 -17.50 -0.32 1.95
N ARG A 49 -16.17 -0.15 1.97
CA ARG A 49 -15.28 -0.85 2.91
C ARG A 49 -15.34 -0.22 4.31
N ASN A 50 -14.93 -0.96 5.34
CA ASN A 50 -14.87 -0.44 6.71
C ASN A 50 -13.87 0.74 6.87
N TYR A 51 -13.91 1.41 8.02
CA TYR A 51 -12.93 2.45 8.36
C TYR A 51 -11.54 1.83 8.58
N VAL A 52 -10.55 2.24 7.79
CA VAL A 52 -9.19 1.66 7.78
C VAL A 52 -8.09 2.63 8.18
N TRP A 53 -8.37 3.93 8.25
CA TRP A 53 -7.35 4.91 8.65
C TRP A 53 -6.88 4.65 10.08
N ASP A 54 -5.57 4.68 10.29
CA ASP A 54 -5.02 4.68 11.66
C ASP A 54 -5.20 6.07 12.30
N GLU A 55 -5.05 6.14 13.62
CA GLU A 55 -5.22 7.38 14.38
C GLU A 55 -4.25 8.47 13.93
N GLU A 56 -3.06 8.10 13.44
CA GLU A 56 -2.08 9.05 12.92
C GLU A 56 -2.55 9.69 11.59
N LYS A 57 -3.05 8.89 10.63
CA LYS A 57 -3.61 9.42 9.37
C LYS A 57 -4.87 10.24 9.62
N ALA A 58 -5.72 9.79 10.54
CA ALA A 58 -6.92 10.51 10.93
C ALA A 58 -6.56 11.87 11.55
N THR A 59 -5.60 11.89 12.48
CA THR A 59 -5.06 13.13 13.06
C THR A 59 -4.49 14.05 11.99
N TYR A 60 -3.71 13.52 11.07
CA TYR A 60 -3.11 14.28 9.98
C TYR A 60 -4.15 14.92 9.05
N PHE A 61 -5.26 14.22 8.81
CA PHE A 61 -6.38 14.76 8.05
C PHE A 61 -7.10 15.89 8.82
N ILE A 62 -7.32 15.74 10.14
CA ILE A 62 -7.87 16.82 10.97
C ILE A 62 -6.94 18.03 11.01
N GLU A 63 -5.64 17.82 11.15
CA GLU A 63 -4.64 18.90 11.05
C GLU A 63 -4.75 19.62 9.71
N SER A 64 -4.89 18.87 8.61
CA SER A 64 -5.03 19.45 7.26
C SER A 64 -6.26 20.36 7.14
N ILE A 65 -7.38 19.99 7.77
CA ILE A 65 -8.58 20.83 7.86
C ILE A 65 -8.30 22.09 8.69
N LEU A 66 -7.68 21.94 9.87
CA LEU A 66 -7.37 23.06 10.77
C LEU A 66 -6.38 24.07 10.15
N LEU A 67 -5.42 23.59 9.35
CA LEU A 67 -4.48 24.44 8.61
C LEU A 67 -5.13 25.14 7.41
N GLY A 68 -6.39 24.81 7.09
CA GLY A 68 -7.11 25.34 5.93
C GLY A 68 -6.60 24.80 4.59
N THR A 69 -5.84 23.70 4.58
CA THR A 69 -5.40 23.06 3.33
C THR A 69 -6.61 22.49 2.58
N GLU A 70 -6.61 22.54 1.25
CA GLU A 70 -7.69 21.88 0.51
C GLU A 70 -7.56 20.37 0.66
N VAL A 71 -8.64 19.77 1.13
CA VAL A 71 -8.82 18.32 1.17
C VAL A 71 -9.57 17.85 -0.08
N PRO A 72 -9.28 16.64 -0.61
CA PRO A 72 -10.03 16.11 -1.74
C PRO A 72 -11.55 16.13 -1.48
N PRO A 73 -12.40 16.28 -2.52
CA PRO A 73 -13.84 16.46 -2.36
C PRO A 73 -14.56 15.18 -1.91
N LEU A 74 -15.64 15.32 -1.14
CA LEU A 74 -16.57 14.22 -0.88
C LEU A 74 -17.40 13.97 -2.15
N VAL A 75 -17.53 12.71 -2.56
CA VAL A 75 -18.30 12.34 -3.74
C VAL A 75 -19.59 11.69 -3.28
N LEU A 76 -20.72 12.34 -3.56
CA LEU A 76 -22.05 11.90 -3.17
C LEU A 76 -22.87 11.54 -4.41
N PHE A 77 -23.73 10.54 -4.28
CA PHE A 77 -24.77 10.22 -5.25
C PHE A 77 -26.13 10.49 -4.62
N GLN A 78 -26.95 11.30 -5.29
CA GLN A 78 -28.29 11.65 -4.81
C GLN A 78 -29.25 10.55 -5.23
N THR A 79 -29.80 9.84 -4.23
CA THR A 79 -30.95 8.97 -4.42
C THR A 79 -32.23 9.74 -4.10
N ARG A 80 -33.39 9.07 -4.19
CA ARG A 80 -34.69 9.71 -3.88
C ARG A 80 -34.76 10.22 -2.44
N ASP A 81 -34.22 9.47 -1.49
CA ASP A 81 -34.43 9.71 -0.06
C ASP A 81 -33.19 10.26 0.66
N LYS A 82 -32.00 9.99 0.11
CA LYS A 82 -30.71 10.24 0.79
C LYS A 82 -29.58 10.50 -0.21
N ASN A 83 -28.48 11.00 0.32
CA ASN A 83 -27.21 11.12 -0.40
C ASN A 83 -26.28 10.00 0.07
N GLU A 84 -25.90 9.11 -0.84
CA GLU A 84 -24.96 8.03 -0.54
C GLU A 84 -23.53 8.48 -0.85
N VAL A 85 -22.61 8.29 0.11
CA VAL A 85 -21.19 8.57 -0.12
C VAL A 85 -20.59 7.49 -1.04
N ILE A 86 -20.20 7.90 -2.24
CA ILE A 86 -19.49 7.06 -3.21
C ILE A 86 -18.00 7.06 -2.91
N ASP A 87 -17.38 8.23 -2.72
CA ASP A 87 -16.00 8.36 -2.29
C ASP A 87 -15.86 9.39 -1.17
N GLY A 88 -14.90 9.14 -0.27
CA GLY A 88 -14.67 9.99 0.89
C GLY A 88 -15.25 9.48 2.19
N ARG A 89 -15.74 8.24 2.26
CA ARG A 89 -16.19 7.61 3.53
C ARG A 89 -15.20 7.83 4.68
N GLN A 90 -13.90 7.57 4.44
CA GLN A 90 -12.88 7.69 5.49
C GLN A 90 -12.78 9.13 6.00
N ARG A 91 -12.82 10.12 5.08
CA ARG A 91 -12.80 11.55 5.41
C ARG A 91 -14.03 11.97 6.19
N TYR A 92 -15.21 11.57 5.72
CA TYR A 92 -16.48 11.86 6.39
C TYR A 92 -16.50 11.29 7.81
N GLU A 93 -16.19 10.00 7.96
CA GLU A 93 -16.18 9.31 9.25
C GLU A 93 -15.09 9.87 10.19
N THR A 94 -13.94 10.33 9.68
CA THR A 94 -12.93 11.02 10.51
C THR A 94 -13.44 12.34 11.09
N ILE A 95 -14.12 13.17 10.29
CA ILE A 95 -14.71 14.44 10.77
C ILE A 95 -15.78 14.14 11.82
N GLU A 96 -16.69 13.20 11.53
CA GLU A 96 -17.74 12.78 12.46
C GLU A 96 -17.15 12.23 13.77
N ARG A 97 -16.11 11.39 13.69
CA ARG A 97 -15.43 10.85 14.89
C ARG A 97 -14.75 11.94 15.70
N PHE A 98 -14.15 12.94 15.06
CA PHE A 98 -13.51 14.05 15.76
C PHE A 98 -14.54 14.92 16.49
N LEU A 99 -15.58 15.38 15.79
CA LEU A 99 -16.67 16.19 16.37
C LEU A 99 -17.37 15.50 17.56
N ASN A 100 -17.43 14.17 17.55
CA ASN A 100 -18.03 13.36 18.62
C ASN A 100 -17.02 12.84 19.66
N ASP A 101 -15.83 13.41 19.76
CA ASP A 101 -14.80 13.03 20.77
C ASP A 101 -14.33 11.56 20.72
N LYS A 102 -14.56 10.87 19.59
CA LYS A 102 -14.14 9.49 19.29
C LYS A 102 -12.75 9.41 18.63
N LEU A 103 -12.11 10.55 18.38
CA LEU A 103 -10.74 10.65 17.86
C LEU A 103 -9.91 11.53 18.79
N VAL A 104 -8.74 11.04 19.20
CA VAL A 104 -7.76 11.80 20.00
C VAL A 104 -6.57 12.11 19.10
N LEU A 105 -6.22 13.39 18.96
CA LEU A 105 -5.12 13.81 18.09
C LEU A 105 -3.80 13.24 18.60
N LYS A 106 -3.09 12.51 17.74
CA LYS A 106 -1.81 11.87 18.07
C LYS A 106 -0.64 12.72 17.61
N GLU A 107 0.36 12.89 18.48
CA GLU A 107 1.59 13.63 18.19
C GLU A 107 2.24 13.26 16.84
N LYS A 108 2.25 11.97 16.50
CA LYS A 108 2.82 11.45 15.25
C LYS A 108 2.04 11.81 13.99
N GLY A 109 0.76 12.13 14.12
CA GLY A 109 -0.08 12.60 13.01
C GLY A 109 -0.12 14.12 12.86
N LEU A 110 0.35 14.86 13.87
CA LEU A 110 0.49 16.32 13.83
C LEU A 110 1.88 16.64 13.30
N HIS A 111 1.99 17.45 12.26
CA HIS A 111 3.27 17.98 11.78
C HIS A 111 3.52 19.39 12.28
N SER A 112 2.51 20.25 12.17
CA SER A 112 2.61 21.68 12.49
C SER A 112 1.90 22.03 13.81
N LEU A 113 0.77 21.37 14.11
CA LEU A 113 -0.08 21.69 15.26
C LEU A 113 0.20 20.78 16.46
N LYS A 114 1.48 20.59 16.82
CA LYS A 114 1.91 19.67 17.89
C LYS A 114 1.26 19.94 19.25
N LEU A 115 0.91 21.20 19.54
CA LEU A 115 0.20 21.62 20.75
C LEU A 115 -1.19 20.98 20.92
N LEU A 116 -1.78 20.47 19.83
CA LEU A 116 -3.06 19.78 19.86
C LEU A 116 -2.93 18.29 20.21
N SER A 117 -1.70 17.79 20.41
CA SER A 117 -1.45 16.41 20.77
C SER A 117 -2.18 16.02 22.06
N GLY A 118 -2.86 14.89 22.04
CA GLY A 118 -3.65 14.38 23.16
C GLY A 118 -5.03 15.01 23.30
N LYS A 119 -5.37 16.07 22.54
CA LYS A 119 -6.67 16.75 22.63
C LYS A 119 -7.74 16.06 21.79
N LYS A 120 -8.98 16.16 22.24
CA LYS A 120 -10.23 15.88 21.51
C LYS A 120 -10.90 17.18 21.06
N TYR A 121 -11.99 17.08 20.31
CA TYR A 121 -12.71 18.25 19.79
C TYR A 121 -13.22 19.17 20.92
N SER A 122 -13.86 18.59 21.94
CA SER A 122 -14.35 19.36 23.10
C SER A 122 -13.27 20.05 23.93
N GLN A 123 -12.01 19.65 23.77
CA GLN A 123 -10.85 20.17 24.49
C GLN A 123 -10.10 21.25 23.70
N LEU A 124 -10.57 21.58 22.50
CA LEU A 124 -10.08 22.70 21.72
C LEU A 124 -10.66 24.02 22.25
N ASP A 125 -9.88 25.10 22.16
CA ASP A 125 -10.38 26.44 22.43
C ASP A 125 -11.46 26.84 21.40
N GLU A 126 -12.29 27.82 21.76
CA GLU A 126 -13.41 28.28 20.93
C GLU A 126 -12.96 28.74 19.54
N SER A 127 -11.85 29.49 19.45
CA SER A 127 -11.35 29.97 18.16
C SER A 127 -10.93 28.84 17.22
N THR A 128 -10.29 27.79 17.75
CA THR A 128 -9.90 26.62 16.96
C THR A 128 -11.12 25.79 16.54
N ARG A 129 -12.16 25.70 17.39
CA ARG A 129 -13.42 25.01 17.03
C ARG A 129 -14.17 25.75 15.93
N GLU A 130 -14.33 27.06 16.07
CA GLU A 130 -14.94 27.90 15.03
C GLU A 130 -14.18 27.77 13.71
N LEU A 131 -12.84 27.79 13.74
CA LEU A 131 -12.01 27.58 12.55
C LEU A 131 -12.30 26.24 11.86
N PHE A 132 -12.39 25.16 12.64
CA PHE A 132 -12.72 23.84 12.13
C PHE A 132 -14.13 23.81 11.51
N GLU A 133 -15.12 24.36 12.21
CA GLU A 133 -16.53 24.38 11.80
C GLU A 133 -16.77 25.22 10.53
N GLU A 134 -16.06 26.35 10.40
CA GLU A 134 -16.14 27.29 9.28
C GLU A 134 -15.36 26.84 8.05
N THR A 135 -14.48 25.84 8.21
CA THR A 135 -13.72 25.29 7.08
C THR A 135 -14.68 24.71 6.04
N ARG A 136 -14.47 25.10 4.78
CA ARG A 136 -15.32 24.69 3.65
C ARG A 136 -14.76 23.44 2.99
N VAL A 137 -15.61 22.42 2.88
CA VAL A 137 -15.33 21.16 2.18
C VAL A 137 -16.14 21.12 0.88
N ARG A 138 -15.50 20.63 -0.16
CA ARG A 138 -16.11 20.46 -1.48
C ARG A 138 -16.86 19.13 -1.57
N ILE A 139 -18.02 19.17 -2.21
CA ILE A 139 -18.90 18.04 -2.48
C ILE A 139 -19.14 17.97 -3.99
N LEU A 140 -18.81 16.84 -4.60
CA LEU A 140 -19.22 16.51 -5.96
C LEU A 140 -20.48 15.66 -5.86
N GLN A 141 -21.61 16.26 -6.22
CA GLN A 141 -22.92 15.64 -6.14
C GLN A 141 -23.32 15.12 -7.52
N PHE A 142 -23.48 13.81 -7.63
CA PHE A 142 -23.99 13.14 -8.82
C PHE A 142 -25.52 12.99 -8.71
N ASN A 143 -26.21 13.33 -9.78
CA ASN A 143 -27.65 13.10 -9.96
C ASN A 143 -27.95 12.66 -11.40
N VAL A 144 -28.96 11.81 -11.56
CA VAL A 144 -29.46 11.40 -12.88
C VAL A 144 -30.67 12.25 -13.22
N VAL A 145 -30.62 12.90 -14.39
CA VAL A 145 -31.66 13.83 -14.87
C VAL A 145 -32.40 13.19 -16.05
N ASP A 146 -33.65 13.60 -16.29
CA ASP A 146 -34.41 13.23 -17.48
C ASP A 146 -34.57 11.71 -17.71
N GLU A 147 -34.63 10.94 -16.62
CA GLU A 147 -34.94 9.52 -16.63
C GLU A 147 -36.14 9.21 -15.73
N PRO A 148 -37.25 8.65 -16.26
CA PRO A 148 -38.34 8.19 -15.43
C PRO A 148 -37.85 7.04 -14.55
N LYS A 149 -38.29 7.01 -13.27
CA LYS A 149 -37.94 6.06 -12.21
C LYS A 149 -36.75 5.14 -12.57
N LEU A 150 -35.54 5.58 -12.25
CA LEU A 150 -34.36 4.72 -12.30
C LEU A 150 -34.65 3.42 -11.54
N ASP A 151 -34.45 2.30 -12.20
CA ASP A 151 -34.50 0.98 -11.59
C ASP A 151 -33.34 0.81 -10.60
N ASP A 152 -33.57 0.08 -9.51
CA ASP A 152 -32.60 -0.07 -8.43
C ASP A 152 -31.28 -0.70 -8.92
N ASP A 153 -31.35 -1.62 -9.90
CA ASP A 153 -30.16 -2.27 -10.46
C ASP A 153 -29.35 -1.31 -11.34
N LYS A 154 -30.03 -0.44 -12.10
CA LYS A 154 -29.36 0.61 -12.89
C LYS A 154 -28.68 1.63 -11.98
N GLU A 155 -29.37 2.08 -10.92
CA GLU A 155 -28.79 2.98 -9.93
C GLU A 155 -27.53 2.38 -9.31
N ASP A 156 -27.61 1.11 -8.93
CA ASP A 156 -26.48 0.38 -8.36
C ASP A 156 -25.30 0.27 -9.33
N LYS A 157 -25.55 -0.08 -10.60
CA LYS A 157 -24.51 -0.14 -11.64
C LYS A 157 -23.81 1.22 -11.83
N ILE A 158 -24.55 2.33 -11.84
CA ILE A 158 -23.97 3.69 -11.97
C ILE A 158 -23.10 4.01 -10.76
N LYS A 159 -23.62 3.81 -9.53
CA LYS A 159 -22.88 4.05 -8.29
C LYS A 159 -21.56 3.29 -8.25
N LYS A 160 -21.59 2.00 -8.65
CA LYS A 160 -20.41 1.14 -8.73
C LYS A 160 -19.39 1.62 -9.77
N GLU A 161 -19.85 2.11 -10.93
CA GLU A 161 -18.93 2.61 -11.95
C GLU A 161 -18.32 3.97 -11.56
N ILE A 162 -19.08 4.88 -10.94
CA ILE A 162 -18.53 6.12 -10.36
C ILE A 162 -17.50 5.78 -9.28
N PHE A 163 -17.84 4.88 -8.34
CA PHE A 163 -16.91 4.40 -7.31
C PHE A 163 -15.61 3.88 -7.92
N ARG A 164 -15.71 3.09 -8.99
CA ARG A 164 -14.57 2.52 -9.69
C ARG A 164 -13.71 3.59 -10.34
N ARG A 165 -14.31 4.61 -10.98
CA ARG A 165 -13.58 5.73 -11.62
C ARG A 165 -12.72 6.49 -10.63
N TYR A 166 -13.28 6.81 -9.46
CA TYR A 166 -12.55 7.52 -8.41
C TYR A 166 -11.45 6.67 -7.73
N ASN A 167 -11.68 5.37 -7.54
CA ASN A 167 -10.74 4.50 -6.81
C ASN A 167 -9.67 3.81 -7.69
N SER A 168 -9.92 3.59 -8.98
CA SER A 168 -9.04 2.78 -9.85
C SER A 168 -7.91 3.59 -10.50
N GLY A 169 -8.03 4.93 -10.53
CA GLY A 169 -7.04 5.83 -11.13
C GLY A 169 -5.82 6.12 -10.23
N ILE A 170 -5.94 5.97 -8.91
CA ILE A 170 -4.88 6.35 -7.98
C ILE A 170 -3.78 5.28 -7.98
N THR A 171 -2.57 5.67 -8.37
CA THR A 171 -1.37 4.83 -8.15
C THR A 171 -0.63 5.37 -6.94
N PRO A 172 -0.62 4.65 -5.80
CA PRO A 172 0.02 5.13 -4.58
C PRO A 172 1.52 5.34 -4.83
N LEU A 173 2.08 6.40 -4.24
CA LEU A 173 3.52 6.61 -4.24
C LEU A 173 4.23 5.44 -3.56
N GLN A 174 5.35 5.04 -4.14
CA GLN A 174 6.20 4.03 -3.52
C GLN A 174 6.99 4.68 -2.37
N LYS A 175 7.48 3.86 -1.44
CA LYS A 175 8.30 4.35 -0.32
C LYS A 175 9.44 5.26 -0.77
N TYR A 176 10.15 4.89 -1.84
CA TYR A 176 11.26 5.68 -2.37
C TYR A 176 10.82 7.04 -2.95
N ASP A 177 9.59 7.16 -3.45
CA ASP A 177 9.06 8.42 -3.96
C ASP A 177 8.74 9.38 -2.79
N MET A 178 8.16 8.85 -1.71
CA MET A 178 7.91 9.60 -0.48
C MET A 178 9.21 10.08 0.17
N ASP A 179 10.19 9.18 0.27
CA ASP A 179 11.53 9.48 0.76
C ASP A 179 12.22 10.56 -0.09
N ARG A 180 12.04 10.55 -1.41
CA ARG A 180 12.62 11.58 -2.26
C ARG A 180 12.07 12.96 -1.92
N ALA A 181 10.75 13.07 -1.74
CA ALA A 181 10.11 14.32 -1.38
C ALA A 181 10.49 14.79 0.02
N ALA A 182 10.46 13.90 1.01
CA ALA A 182 10.78 14.26 2.40
C ALA A 182 12.22 14.76 2.60
N TYR A 183 13.16 14.29 1.77
CA TYR A 183 14.59 14.66 1.87
C TYR A 183 15.04 15.55 0.71
N ILE A 184 14.11 16.16 -0.04
CA ILE A 184 14.47 16.93 -1.24
C ILE A 184 15.33 18.15 -0.91
N ASN A 185 15.19 18.72 0.29
CA ASN A 185 15.98 19.85 0.78
C ASN A 185 17.22 19.45 1.58
N ASP A 186 17.43 18.15 1.83
CA ASP A 186 18.57 17.64 2.58
C ASP A 186 19.85 17.71 1.74
N SER A 187 20.84 18.46 2.24
CA SER A 187 22.08 18.78 1.53
C SER A 187 22.93 17.54 1.26
N LEU A 188 23.03 16.62 2.21
CA LEU A 188 23.76 15.37 2.07
C LEU A 188 23.10 14.43 1.04
N SER A 189 21.77 14.30 1.05
CA SER A 189 21.02 13.51 0.06
C SER A 189 21.23 14.05 -1.35
N LYS A 190 21.20 15.38 -1.55
CA LYS A 190 21.54 16.00 -2.85
C LYS A 190 22.96 15.67 -3.29
N ALA A 191 23.92 15.75 -2.37
CA ALA A 191 25.32 15.49 -2.68
C ALA A 191 25.59 14.01 -3.01
N ILE A 192 24.95 13.07 -2.29
CA ILE A 192 24.95 11.64 -2.59
C ILE A 192 24.33 11.37 -3.97
N TYR A 193 23.15 11.95 -4.24
CA TYR A 193 22.46 11.82 -5.53
C TYR A 193 23.38 12.24 -6.68
N ASN A 194 23.94 13.45 -6.61
CA ASN A 194 24.83 13.98 -7.65
C ASN A 194 26.06 13.11 -7.84
N LYS A 195 26.67 12.65 -6.74
CA LYS A 195 27.84 11.76 -6.80
C LYS A 195 27.52 10.46 -7.54
N ILE A 196 26.40 9.82 -7.24
CA ILE A 196 25.99 8.57 -7.90
C ILE A 196 25.60 8.83 -9.36
N PHE A 197 24.91 9.93 -9.65
CA PHE A 197 24.44 10.23 -11.00
C PHE A 197 25.60 10.46 -11.98
N LEU A 198 26.66 11.14 -11.51
CA LEU A 198 27.84 11.51 -12.30
C LEU A 198 28.90 10.40 -12.38
N ASP A 199 29.08 9.59 -11.32
CA ASP A 199 30.10 8.53 -11.28
C ASP A 199 29.50 7.18 -11.72
N GLU A 200 29.65 6.86 -13.02
CA GLU A 200 29.08 5.65 -13.62
C GLU A 200 29.62 4.35 -12.99
N LYS A 201 30.92 4.32 -12.64
CA LYS A 201 31.53 3.16 -11.97
C LYS A 201 30.97 2.93 -10.57
N LEU A 202 30.66 4.01 -9.85
CA LEU A 202 29.98 3.92 -8.56
C LEU A 202 28.52 3.46 -8.72
N PHE A 203 27.81 4.04 -9.70
CA PHE A 203 26.41 3.69 -9.99
C PHE A 203 26.24 2.21 -10.30
N ASP A 204 27.06 1.66 -11.20
CA ASP A 204 26.98 0.25 -11.59
C ASP A 204 27.27 -0.67 -10.42
N PHE A 205 28.31 -0.37 -9.65
CA PHE A 205 28.66 -1.13 -8.45
C PHE A 205 27.50 -1.17 -7.44
N LEU A 206 26.92 -0.01 -7.12
CA LEU A 206 25.78 0.07 -6.20
C LEU A 206 24.54 -0.66 -6.75
N CYS A 207 24.34 -0.64 -8.07
CA CYS A 207 23.29 -1.41 -8.72
C CYS A 207 23.47 -2.92 -8.54
N GLU A 208 24.71 -3.42 -8.58
CA GLU A 208 25.00 -4.84 -8.35
C GLU A 208 24.77 -5.24 -6.88
N ILE A 209 25.21 -4.43 -5.91
CA ILE A 209 25.24 -4.85 -4.50
C ILE A 209 23.99 -4.52 -3.70
N ILE A 210 23.25 -3.44 -4.00
CA ILE A 210 22.16 -2.97 -3.13
C ILE A 210 20.84 -2.61 -3.85
N LEU A 211 20.83 -2.45 -5.17
CA LEU A 211 19.58 -2.19 -5.90
C LEU A 211 18.68 -3.45 -5.87
N PRO A 212 17.39 -3.33 -5.49
CA PRO A 212 16.47 -4.46 -5.56
C PRO A 212 16.33 -5.00 -7.00
N LYS A 213 16.39 -6.32 -7.18
CA LYS A 213 16.22 -6.96 -8.51
C LYS A 213 14.91 -6.56 -9.21
N SER A 214 13.84 -6.27 -8.45
CA SER A 214 12.56 -5.78 -8.98
C SER A 214 12.61 -4.37 -9.59
N LYS A 215 13.71 -3.63 -9.38
CA LYS A 215 13.93 -2.25 -9.86
C LYS A 215 15.04 -2.16 -10.92
N SER A 216 15.54 -3.31 -11.40
CA SER A 216 16.59 -3.37 -12.43
C SER A 216 16.17 -2.73 -13.77
N LYS A 217 14.88 -2.81 -14.11
CA LYS A 217 14.30 -2.23 -15.34
C LYS A 217 13.88 -0.75 -15.22
N SER A 218 14.04 -0.14 -14.04
CA SER A 218 13.75 1.29 -13.85
C SER A 218 14.73 2.17 -14.63
N ASN A 219 14.31 3.41 -14.96
CA ASN A 219 15.19 4.38 -15.61
C ASN A 219 16.34 4.81 -14.65
N LYS A 220 17.38 5.46 -15.21
CA LYS A 220 18.56 5.88 -14.43
C LYS A 220 18.19 6.80 -13.26
N ARG A 221 17.34 7.82 -13.48
CA ARG A 221 16.88 8.77 -12.44
C ARG A 221 16.28 8.04 -11.24
N ASP A 222 15.34 7.12 -11.49
CA ASP A 222 14.66 6.34 -10.46
C ASP A 222 15.62 5.41 -9.71
N LYS A 223 16.56 4.76 -10.43
CA LYS A 223 17.60 3.94 -9.79
C LYS A 223 18.46 4.77 -8.84
N VAL A 224 18.93 5.95 -9.26
CA VAL A 224 19.75 6.84 -8.42
C VAL A 224 18.97 7.31 -7.18
N ASN A 225 17.69 7.66 -7.33
CA ASN A 225 16.83 8.02 -6.18
C ASN A 225 16.68 6.87 -5.18
N ILE A 226 16.43 5.65 -5.68
CA ILE A 226 16.33 4.44 -4.84
C ILE A 226 17.66 4.20 -4.12
N LEU A 227 18.78 4.27 -4.83
CA LEU A 227 20.12 4.11 -4.26
C LEU A 227 20.41 5.17 -3.19
N THR A 228 20.03 6.42 -3.42
CA THR A 228 20.21 7.52 -2.45
C THR A 228 19.45 7.25 -1.16
N SER A 229 18.17 6.83 -1.24
CA SER A 229 17.38 6.42 -0.06
C SER A 229 18.00 5.21 0.65
N LEU A 230 18.48 4.20 -0.10
CA LEU A 230 19.14 3.04 0.50
C LEU A 230 20.44 3.42 1.21
N ILE A 231 21.27 4.27 0.60
CA ILE A 231 22.52 4.75 1.20
C ILE A 231 22.24 5.56 2.46
N ARG A 232 21.22 6.44 2.44
CA ARG A 232 20.79 7.16 3.65
C ARG A 232 20.45 6.19 4.79
N ASN A 233 19.77 5.09 4.51
CA ASN A 233 19.55 4.05 5.52
C ASN A 233 20.88 3.43 5.99
N LEU A 234 21.77 3.07 5.06
CA LEU A 234 23.07 2.44 5.35
C LEU A 234 23.99 3.30 6.21
N ILE A 235 24.09 4.61 5.93
CA ILE A 235 24.92 5.53 6.72
C ILE A 235 24.36 5.76 8.13
N THR A 236 23.05 5.59 8.29
CA THR A 236 22.35 5.77 9.58
C THR A 236 22.44 4.55 10.47
N LEU A 237 22.35 3.33 9.90
CA LEU A 237 22.32 2.07 10.66
C LEU A 237 23.44 1.89 11.72
N PRO A 238 24.71 2.30 11.50
CA PRO A 238 25.75 2.21 12.52
C PRO A 238 25.46 2.97 13.83
N TYR A 239 24.56 3.95 13.80
CA TYR A 239 24.13 4.70 14.98
C TYR A 239 22.94 4.06 15.70
N ILE A 240 22.27 3.09 15.08
CA ILE A 240 21.03 2.51 15.60
C ILE A 240 21.32 1.14 16.24
N PRO A 241 20.89 0.90 17.48
CA PRO A 241 20.94 -0.43 18.09
C PRO A 241 20.07 -1.44 17.33
N ILE A 242 20.68 -2.49 16.79
CA ILE A 242 20.01 -3.41 15.87
C ILE A 242 18.81 -4.14 16.48
N TYR A 243 18.87 -4.56 17.75
CA TYR A 243 17.73 -5.20 18.40
C TYR A 243 16.52 -4.27 18.48
N SER A 244 16.74 -2.98 18.75
CA SER A 244 15.69 -1.95 18.77
C SER A 244 15.14 -1.69 17.36
N TYR A 245 16.03 -1.60 16.36
CA TYR A 245 15.64 -1.50 14.95
C TYR A 245 14.79 -2.69 14.47
N ALA A 246 15.17 -3.91 14.85
CA ALA A 246 14.46 -5.13 14.48
C ALA A 246 13.08 -5.23 15.15
N LYS A 247 12.95 -4.73 16.39
CA LYS A 247 11.70 -4.72 17.17
C LYS A 247 10.75 -3.59 16.75
N GLY A 248 11.29 -2.51 16.20
CA GLY A 248 10.55 -1.31 15.82
C GLY A 248 9.37 -1.58 14.87
N SER A 249 8.22 -0.99 15.17
CA SER A 249 7.02 -1.08 14.32
C SER A 249 7.18 -0.33 13.00
N SER A 250 7.94 0.77 12.99
CA SER A 250 8.25 1.56 11.79
C SER A 250 9.75 1.82 11.66
N LYS A 251 10.39 1.06 10.76
CA LYS A 251 11.83 1.15 10.49
C LYS A 251 12.22 2.46 9.80
N SER A 252 11.34 3.03 8.98
CA SER A 252 11.57 4.33 8.33
C SER A 252 11.69 5.45 9.35
N ASP A 253 10.83 5.44 10.37
CA ASP A 253 10.77 6.53 11.34
C ASP A 253 11.99 6.50 12.26
N ILE A 254 12.41 5.29 12.67
CA ILE A 254 13.67 5.08 13.41
C ILE A 254 14.85 5.63 12.61
N ILE A 255 14.96 5.27 11.32
CA ILE A 255 16.04 5.78 10.46
C ILE A 255 15.96 7.31 10.34
N CYS A 256 14.76 7.87 10.15
CA CYS A 256 14.55 9.30 10.03
C CYS A 256 15.06 10.05 11.27
N GLN A 257 14.61 9.65 12.47
CA GLN A 257 14.99 10.29 13.73
C GLN A 257 16.50 10.19 13.98
N TYR A 258 17.09 9.01 13.77
CA TYR A 258 18.53 8.85 13.94
C TYR A 258 19.35 9.61 12.89
N TYR A 259 18.86 9.71 11.66
CA TYR A 259 19.50 10.47 10.60
C TYR A 259 19.56 11.96 10.96
N TYR A 260 18.45 12.56 11.40
CA TYR A 260 18.43 13.96 11.81
C TYR A 260 19.23 14.22 13.09
N ALA A 261 19.17 13.31 14.07
CA ALA A 261 19.91 13.44 15.32
C ALA A 261 21.43 13.30 15.14
N ASN A 262 21.89 12.44 14.23
CA ASN A 262 23.31 12.04 14.16
C ASN A 262 24.04 12.44 12.88
N ILE A 263 23.34 12.80 11.80
CA ILE A 263 23.94 12.95 10.46
C ILE A 263 23.55 14.25 9.78
N ALA A 264 22.26 14.61 9.74
CA ALA A 264 21.77 15.72 8.91
C ALA A 264 22.43 17.08 9.21
N LYS A 265 22.83 17.31 10.47
CA LYS A 265 23.46 18.56 10.93
C LYS A 265 25.00 18.55 10.79
N LYS A 266 25.61 17.47 10.28
CA LYS A 266 27.08 17.34 10.11
C LYS A 266 27.56 17.88 8.76
N ASP A 267 28.87 18.09 8.64
CA ASP A 267 29.50 18.52 7.38
C ASP A 267 29.29 17.49 6.26
N VAL A 268 28.77 17.98 5.13
CA VAL A 268 28.42 17.15 3.97
C VAL A 268 29.63 16.52 3.31
N LYS A 269 30.76 17.23 3.24
CA LYS A 269 31.99 16.72 2.58
C LYS A 269 32.58 15.58 3.39
N ASP A 270 32.60 15.72 4.71
CA ASP A 270 33.10 14.69 5.63
C ASP A 270 32.25 13.42 5.59
N GLU A 271 30.92 13.54 5.65
CA GLU A 271 30.03 12.38 5.56
C GLU A 271 30.11 11.69 4.19
N LEU A 272 30.24 12.46 3.10
CA LEU A 272 30.51 11.90 1.77
C LEU A 272 31.85 11.16 1.70
N LYS A 273 32.90 11.69 2.34
CA LYS A 273 34.22 11.04 2.40
C LYS A 273 34.14 9.72 3.17
N LYS A 274 33.46 9.70 4.32
CA LYS A 274 33.22 8.47 5.09
C LYS A 274 32.48 7.42 4.26
N PHE A 275 31.40 7.83 3.57
CA PHE A 275 30.67 6.96 2.66
C PHE A 275 31.58 6.38 1.56
N GLN A 276 32.38 7.21 0.89
CA GLN A 276 33.30 6.76 -0.16
C GLN A 276 34.36 5.79 0.37
N THR A 277 34.88 6.03 1.57
CA THR A 277 35.83 5.12 2.22
C THR A 277 35.19 3.75 2.46
N VAL A 278 33.97 3.68 3.01
CA VAL A 278 33.26 2.40 3.20
C VAL A 278 33.04 1.68 1.86
N ILE A 279 32.61 2.42 0.82
CA ILE A 279 32.42 1.85 -0.54
C ILE A 279 33.73 1.29 -1.12
N LYS A 280 34.87 1.94 -0.89
CA LYS A 280 36.18 1.44 -1.31
C LYS A 280 36.44 0.03 -0.74
N TYR A 281 36.16 -0.19 0.54
CA TYR A 281 36.33 -1.51 1.17
C TYR A 281 35.26 -2.51 0.71
N LEU A 282 34.01 -2.08 0.54
CA LEU A 282 32.98 -2.97 -0.01
C LEU A 282 33.32 -3.45 -1.42
N LYS A 283 33.99 -2.65 -2.25
CA LYS A 283 34.50 -3.11 -3.55
C LYS A 283 35.55 -4.22 -3.40
N LYS A 284 36.39 -4.16 -2.36
CA LYS A 284 37.37 -5.22 -2.05
C LYS A 284 36.66 -6.50 -1.59
N PHE A 285 35.72 -6.40 -0.63
CA PHE A 285 34.88 -7.53 -0.20
C PHE A 285 34.13 -8.14 -1.40
N TYR A 286 33.53 -7.33 -2.26
CA TYR A 286 32.78 -7.78 -3.44
C TYR A 286 33.64 -8.62 -4.40
N ARG A 287 34.86 -8.15 -4.70
CA ARG A 287 35.80 -8.89 -5.56
C ARG A 287 36.12 -10.26 -4.97
N ARG A 288 36.36 -10.33 -3.66
CA ARG A 288 36.66 -11.61 -3.01
C ARG A 288 35.42 -12.52 -2.92
N SER A 289 34.24 -11.96 -2.65
CA SER A 289 32.98 -12.69 -2.66
C SER A 289 32.70 -13.38 -3.99
N LYS A 290 32.96 -12.71 -5.13
CA LYS A 290 32.74 -13.29 -6.46
C LYS A 290 33.54 -14.58 -6.68
N VAL A 291 34.72 -14.69 -6.08
CA VAL A 291 35.61 -15.84 -6.21
C VAL A 291 35.20 -16.96 -5.24
N ARG A 292 34.96 -16.64 -3.97
CA ARG A 292 34.75 -17.66 -2.92
C ARG A 292 33.31 -18.06 -2.70
N ASN A 293 32.35 -17.14 -2.86
CA ASN A 293 30.95 -17.40 -2.53
C ASN A 293 29.99 -16.64 -3.45
N LYS A 294 29.55 -17.32 -4.53
CA LYS A 294 28.66 -16.76 -5.54
C LYS A 294 27.27 -16.39 -4.98
N TYR A 295 26.77 -17.10 -3.97
CA TYR A 295 25.49 -16.78 -3.33
C TYR A 295 25.56 -15.43 -2.60
N LEU A 296 26.52 -15.27 -1.68
CA LEU A 296 26.73 -14.03 -0.93
C LEU A 296 27.07 -12.86 -1.86
N SER A 297 27.79 -13.12 -2.96
CA SER A 297 28.13 -12.09 -3.94
C SER A 297 26.91 -11.42 -4.58
N ASN A 298 25.78 -12.13 -4.61
CA ASN A 298 24.49 -11.66 -5.15
C ASN A 298 23.48 -11.28 -4.06
N SER A 299 23.90 -11.29 -2.78
CA SER A 299 23.03 -11.03 -1.65
C SER A 299 23.09 -9.58 -1.21
N LYS A 300 22.03 -8.82 -1.52
CA LYS A 300 21.85 -7.47 -1.01
C LYS A 300 21.91 -7.39 0.51
N LEU A 301 21.29 -8.35 1.19
CA LEU A 301 21.20 -8.36 2.66
C LEU A 301 22.57 -8.56 3.30
N PHE A 302 23.48 -9.25 2.61
CA PHE A 302 24.87 -9.38 3.03
C PHE A 302 25.59 -8.04 2.92
N TYR A 303 25.50 -7.35 1.78
CA TYR A 303 26.16 -6.05 1.61
C TYR A 303 25.59 -4.93 2.50
N GLU A 304 24.30 -4.98 2.86
CA GLU A 304 23.72 -4.07 3.86
C GLU A 304 24.41 -4.22 5.22
N VAL A 305 24.62 -5.45 5.67
CA VAL A 305 25.21 -5.74 6.98
C VAL A 305 26.73 -5.58 6.95
N LEU A 306 27.38 -5.91 5.83
CA LEU A 306 28.79 -5.59 5.61
C LEU A 306 29.02 -4.08 5.67
N TYR A 307 28.16 -3.25 5.03
CA TYR A 307 28.28 -1.80 5.13
C TYR A 307 28.24 -1.35 6.59
N TRP A 308 27.27 -1.86 7.37
CA TRP A 308 27.15 -1.57 8.80
C TRP A 308 28.41 -1.95 9.58
N GLY A 309 28.88 -3.19 9.43
CA GLY A 309 30.07 -3.68 10.12
C GLY A 309 31.34 -2.92 9.74
N THR A 310 31.58 -2.74 8.44
CA THR A 310 32.73 -2.00 7.91
C THR A 310 32.71 -0.54 8.37
N SER A 311 31.54 0.10 8.43
CA SER A 311 31.43 1.47 8.95
C SER A 311 31.77 1.57 10.43
N ILE A 312 31.47 0.56 11.26
CA ILE A 312 31.85 0.55 12.67
C ILE A 312 33.35 0.31 12.82
N VAL A 313 33.91 -0.62 12.06
CA VAL A 313 35.36 -0.89 12.06
C VAL A 313 36.14 0.38 11.72
N LEU A 314 35.77 1.08 10.65
CA LEU A 314 36.45 2.31 10.20
C LEU A 314 36.28 3.51 11.13
N ARG A 315 35.32 3.47 12.07
CA ARG A 315 35.18 4.50 13.12
C ARG A 315 36.11 4.24 14.31
N ASN A 316 36.48 2.98 14.53
CA ASN A 316 37.35 2.56 15.64
C ASN A 316 38.80 2.32 15.18
N LYS A 317 39.03 2.10 13.88
CA LYS A 317 40.34 1.88 13.24
C LYS A 317 40.46 2.68 11.96
N ASN A 318 41.69 3.09 11.62
CA ASN A 318 41.93 3.93 10.44
C ASN A 318 41.95 3.15 9.11
N GLU A 319 42.18 1.82 9.11
CA GLU A 319 42.29 1.02 7.89
C GLU A 319 41.88 -0.45 8.09
N ILE A 320 41.44 -1.11 7.01
CA ILE A 320 41.20 -2.56 6.91
C ILE A 320 42.19 -3.12 5.88
N LYS A 321 43.03 -4.08 6.26
CA LYS A 321 44.01 -4.70 5.36
C LYS A 321 43.35 -5.76 4.49
N ASP A 322 43.97 -6.11 3.36
CA ASP A 322 43.45 -7.17 2.49
C ASP A 322 43.50 -8.55 3.18
N GLU A 323 44.50 -8.77 4.05
CA GLU A 323 44.58 -9.95 4.93
C GLU A 323 43.38 -10.08 5.88
N ASP A 324 42.84 -8.97 6.38
CA ASP A 324 41.66 -9.00 7.25
C ASP A 324 40.42 -9.44 6.47
N ILE A 325 40.30 -9.02 5.21
CA ILE A 325 39.22 -9.45 4.31
C ILE A 325 39.32 -10.95 4.04
N GLU A 326 40.53 -11.47 3.83
CA GLU A 326 40.75 -12.91 3.66
C GLU A 326 40.31 -13.70 4.89
N LYS A 327 40.70 -13.26 6.10
CA LYS A 327 40.27 -13.90 7.35
C LYS A 327 38.75 -13.93 7.53
N VAL A 328 38.05 -12.85 7.14
CA VAL A 328 36.57 -12.83 7.14
C VAL A 328 36.02 -13.94 6.26
N TYR A 329 36.56 -14.13 5.06
CA TYR A 329 36.10 -15.18 4.16
C TYR A 329 36.53 -16.59 4.59
N ASP A 330 37.70 -16.75 5.22
CA ASP A 330 38.11 -18.04 5.80
C ASP A 330 37.15 -18.50 6.91
N LEU A 331 36.67 -17.57 7.73
CA LEU A 331 35.63 -17.86 8.73
C LEU A 331 34.27 -18.18 8.10
N LEU A 332 33.91 -17.53 6.98
CA LEU A 332 32.68 -17.81 6.26
C LEU A 332 32.73 -19.19 5.57
N ASP A 333 33.85 -19.55 4.96
CA ASP A 333 34.02 -20.84 4.28
C ASP A 333 34.03 -22.01 5.29
N ASN A 334 34.60 -21.79 6.48
CA ASN A 334 34.67 -22.80 7.56
C ASN A 334 33.56 -22.62 8.62
N ALA A 335 32.47 -21.96 8.26
CA ALA A 335 31.46 -21.54 9.23
C ALA A 335 30.82 -22.69 10.02
N SER A 336 30.63 -23.86 9.42
CA SER A 336 30.05 -25.02 10.11
C SER A 336 30.88 -25.50 11.30
N GLN A 337 32.19 -25.25 11.28
CA GLN A 337 33.17 -25.70 12.27
C GLN A 337 33.49 -24.64 13.34
N CYS A 338 33.08 -23.39 13.15
CA CYS A 338 33.35 -22.29 14.08
C CYS A 338 32.11 -21.96 14.91
N ASP A 339 32.02 -22.44 16.16
CA ASP A 339 30.86 -22.19 17.02
C ASP A 339 30.71 -20.71 17.42
N GLU A 340 31.82 -19.97 17.52
CA GLU A 340 31.85 -18.59 17.98
C GLU A 340 31.07 -17.65 17.06
N ILE A 341 31.10 -17.86 15.74
CA ILE A 341 30.35 -17.02 14.80
C ILE A 341 28.83 -17.25 14.86
N TRP A 342 28.38 -18.38 15.41
CA TRP A 342 26.96 -18.72 15.55
C TRP A 342 26.33 -18.27 16.87
N GLN A 343 27.09 -17.61 17.74
CA GLN A 343 26.56 -17.11 19.01
C GLN A 343 25.37 -16.17 18.79
N ARG A 344 24.29 -16.40 19.55
CA ARG A 344 23.04 -15.62 19.52
C ARG A 344 22.30 -15.65 18.17
N ILE A 345 22.52 -16.67 17.35
CA ILE A 345 21.73 -16.97 16.15
C ILE A 345 20.67 -18.03 16.48
N ILE A 346 19.42 -17.78 16.10
CA ILE A 346 18.28 -18.68 16.37
C ILE A 346 17.64 -19.20 15.07
N ASN A 347 16.90 -20.30 15.14
CA ASN A 347 16.18 -20.88 13.99
C ASN A 347 17.09 -21.26 12.79
N ASN A 348 18.35 -21.59 13.05
CA ASN A 348 19.30 -22.08 12.04
C ASN A 348 20.21 -23.18 12.63
N SER A 349 19.59 -24.30 13.05
CA SER A 349 20.31 -25.44 13.64
C SER A 349 21.32 -26.10 12.70
N GLN A 350 21.11 -25.94 11.39
CA GLN A 350 21.96 -26.48 10.33
C GLN A 350 23.20 -25.62 10.03
N LYS A 351 23.40 -24.48 10.72
CA LYS A 351 24.55 -23.57 10.53
C LYS A 351 24.81 -23.21 9.06
N ASN A 352 23.74 -22.92 8.32
CA ASN A 352 23.84 -22.57 6.91
C ASN A 352 23.78 -21.05 6.73
N ILE A 353 24.86 -20.47 6.20
CA ILE A 353 24.97 -19.02 5.97
C ILE A 353 23.97 -18.52 4.93
N GLU A 354 23.67 -19.32 3.91
CA GLU A 354 22.77 -18.90 2.83
C GLU A 354 21.38 -18.55 3.37
N LEU A 355 20.88 -19.36 4.32
CA LEU A 355 19.60 -19.14 5.02
C LEU A 355 19.57 -17.86 5.86
N ILE A 356 20.72 -17.40 6.37
CA ILE A 356 20.81 -16.16 7.13
C ILE A 356 20.52 -14.96 6.22
N PHE A 357 20.98 -15.02 4.98
CA PHE A 357 20.84 -13.94 4.00
C PHE A 357 19.73 -14.16 2.97
N GLU A 358 18.83 -15.10 3.21
CA GLU A 358 17.68 -15.33 2.34
C GLU A 358 16.71 -14.13 2.36
N PRO A 359 16.23 -13.68 1.18
CA PRO A 359 15.25 -12.58 1.12
C PRO A 359 13.91 -12.90 1.79
N ASN A 360 13.52 -14.17 1.81
CA ASN A 360 12.18 -14.60 2.22
C ASN A 360 12.01 -14.49 3.74
N GLY A 361 11.12 -13.59 4.19
CA GLY A 361 10.92 -13.36 5.63
C GLY A 361 12.04 -12.54 6.28
N SER A 362 12.94 -11.95 5.50
CA SER A 362 14.05 -11.09 5.97
C SER A 362 13.64 -9.91 6.86
N HIS A 363 12.36 -9.55 6.87
CA HIS A 363 11.78 -8.49 7.70
C HIS A 363 11.46 -8.94 9.14
N TYR A 364 11.43 -10.24 9.40
CA TYR A 364 11.17 -10.79 10.73
C TYR A 364 12.30 -10.44 11.70
N TYR A 365 11.92 -10.20 12.95
CA TYR A 365 12.82 -9.85 14.05
C TYR A 365 14.04 -10.79 14.13
N SER A 366 13.81 -12.11 14.15
CA SER A 366 14.88 -13.11 14.24
C SER A 366 15.82 -13.07 13.03
N ALA A 367 15.28 -12.92 11.83
CA ALA A 367 16.06 -12.90 10.60
C ALA A 367 16.97 -11.66 10.51
N ILE A 368 16.51 -10.50 10.98
CA ILE A 368 17.33 -9.29 11.07
C ILE A 368 18.46 -9.52 12.06
N ASN A 369 18.14 -9.87 13.31
CA ASN A 369 19.15 -10.00 14.36
C ASN A 369 20.20 -11.07 14.04
N ASN A 370 19.78 -12.21 13.47
CA ASN A 370 20.69 -13.27 13.05
C ASN A 370 21.75 -12.77 12.05
N ARG A 371 21.37 -11.96 11.05
CA ARG A 371 22.30 -11.43 10.05
C ARG A 371 23.35 -10.52 10.68
N TYR A 372 22.90 -9.59 11.52
CA TYR A 372 23.80 -8.63 12.17
C TYR A 372 24.67 -9.30 13.23
N ASN A 373 24.15 -10.27 13.98
CA ASN A 373 24.94 -11.05 14.93
C ASN A 373 26.05 -11.85 14.22
N LEU A 374 25.74 -12.52 13.11
CA LEU A 374 26.75 -13.28 12.35
C LEU A 374 27.93 -12.40 11.94
N VAL A 375 27.65 -11.25 11.31
CA VAL A 375 28.70 -10.32 10.86
C VAL A 375 29.42 -9.68 12.05
N ALA A 376 28.70 -9.32 13.12
CA ALA A 376 29.30 -8.78 14.34
C ALA A 376 30.29 -9.77 14.98
N ASN A 377 29.91 -11.05 15.10
CA ASN A 377 30.76 -12.09 15.68
C ASN A 377 32.03 -12.28 14.83
N ILE A 378 31.89 -12.38 13.50
CA ILE A 378 33.03 -12.50 12.57
C ILE A 378 33.95 -11.27 12.70
N PHE A 379 33.38 -10.07 12.70
CA PHE A 379 34.15 -8.83 12.72
C PHE A 379 34.81 -8.61 14.09
N GLN A 380 34.19 -9.06 15.18
CA GLN A 380 34.79 -9.04 16.50
C GLN A 380 36.03 -9.95 16.55
N ILE A 381 35.98 -11.15 15.98
CA ILE A 381 37.13 -12.07 15.91
C ILE A 381 38.27 -11.47 15.07
N VAL A 382 37.96 -10.94 13.88
CA VAL A 382 38.98 -10.45 12.94
C VAL A 382 39.56 -9.11 13.39
N PHE A 383 38.72 -8.18 13.86
CA PHE A 383 39.14 -6.80 14.14
C PHE A 383 39.33 -6.49 15.62
N ASN A 384 38.94 -7.37 16.54
CA ASN A 384 38.99 -7.13 17.99
C ASN A 384 38.27 -5.84 18.41
N ILE A 385 37.03 -5.67 17.92
CA ILE A 385 36.16 -4.52 18.21
C ILE A 385 34.88 -5.04 18.88
N ASP A 386 34.44 -4.36 19.94
CA ASP A 386 33.19 -4.69 20.62
C ASP A 386 31.97 -4.10 19.88
N PHE A 387 31.08 -4.98 19.42
CA PHE A 387 29.82 -4.61 18.76
C PHE A 387 28.62 -4.52 19.70
N GLN A 388 28.74 -4.84 21.00
CA GLN A 388 27.60 -4.93 21.92
C GLN A 388 26.77 -3.65 21.95
N LYS A 389 27.38 -2.46 22.01
CA LYS A 389 26.67 -1.17 22.02
C LYS A 389 25.89 -0.91 20.72
N HIS A 390 26.38 -1.40 19.59
CA HIS A 390 25.71 -1.27 18.29
C HIS A 390 24.61 -2.32 18.08
N LEU A 391 24.64 -3.43 18.83
CA LEU A 391 23.59 -4.44 18.82
C LEU A 391 22.47 -4.10 19.81
N LYS A 392 22.83 -3.75 21.05
CA LYS A 392 21.91 -3.56 22.18
C LYS A 392 22.27 -2.31 23.00
N ASP A 393 21.50 -1.25 22.80
CA ASP A 393 21.51 -0.05 23.64
C ASP A 393 20.09 0.53 23.71
N SER A 394 19.28 -0.01 24.63
CA SER A 394 17.88 0.36 24.75
C SER A 394 17.65 1.74 25.37
N GLU A 395 18.64 2.27 26.09
CA GLU A 395 18.51 3.52 26.83
C GLU A 395 18.75 4.72 25.91
N SER A 396 19.87 4.73 25.18
CA SER A 396 20.12 5.72 24.12
C SER A 396 19.02 5.73 23.07
N PHE A 397 18.51 4.54 22.71
CA PHE A 397 17.38 4.41 21.79
C PHE A 397 16.11 5.09 22.30
N LYS A 398 15.73 4.91 23.56
CA LYS A 398 14.55 5.60 24.11
C LYS A 398 14.74 7.12 24.11
N ASN A 399 15.94 7.60 24.45
CA ASN A 399 16.22 9.02 24.52
C ASN A 399 16.08 9.70 23.15
N ILE A 400 16.66 9.13 22.09
CA ILE A 400 16.56 9.68 20.73
C ILE A 400 15.12 9.58 20.20
N MET A 401 14.40 8.50 20.48
CA MET A 401 13.03 8.32 19.99
C MET A 401 12.02 9.23 20.72
N ASN A 402 12.38 9.74 21.91
CA ASN A 402 11.57 10.69 22.71
C ASN A 402 11.97 12.15 22.49
N GLN A 403 13.10 12.43 21.85
CA GLN A 403 13.49 13.77 21.40
C GLN A 403 12.67 14.12 20.15
N GLY A 404 11.39 14.41 20.34
CA GLY A 404 10.62 15.14 19.34
C GLY A 404 11.17 16.56 19.27
N GLU A 405 11.57 17.02 18.08
CA GLU A 405 11.88 18.43 17.86
C GLU A 405 10.63 19.26 18.19
N ILE A 406 10.81 20.16 19.15
CA ILE A 406 9.93 21.28 19.47
C ILE A 406 10.48 22.48 18.69
N ASP A 407 9.59 23.40 18.29
CA ASP A 407 9.79 24.64 17.54
C ASP A 407 9.66 24.50 16.00
N GLU A 408 8.88 25.31 15.27
CA GLU A 408 8.37 26.67 15.49
C GLU A 408 6.90 26.81 15.05
N ILE A 409 6.15 27.62 15.81
CA ILE A 409 4.80 28.09 15.47
C ILE A 409 4.90 29.46 14.84
N LYS A 410 4.46 29.60 13.58
CA LYS A 410 3.89 30.86 13.08
C LYS A 410 2.71 30.59 12.16
N HIS A 411 1.60 31.29 12.46
CA HIS A 411 0.39 31.54 11.68
C HIS A 411 0.16 30.66 10.44
N TYR A 412 -0.33 29.45 10.67
CA TYR A 412 -0.85 28.62 9.58
C TYR A 412 -2.33 28.90 9.36
N LYS A 413 -2.58 29.92 8.56
CA LYS A 413 -3.80 29.95 7.75
C LYS A 413 -3.37 30.24 6.34
N ILE A 414 -3.46 29.22 5.48
CA ILE A 414 -3.34 29.47 4.05
C ILE A 414 -4.51 30.39 3.69
N ASN A 415 -4.21 31.55 3.11
CA ASN A 415 -5.24 32.35 2.49
C ASN A 415 -5.70 31.57 1.26
N LYS A 416 -6.94 31.07 1.30
CA LYS A 416 -7.49 30.10 0.36
C LYS A 416 -8.10 30.83 -0.83
N PRO A 417 -7.45 30.88 -2.01
CA PRO A 417 -8.18 31.19 -3.23
C PRO A 417 -9.19 30.07 -3.48
N LEU A 418 -10.37 30.44 -3.95
CA LEU A 418 -11.34 29.48 -4.47
C LEU A 418 -10.73 28.75 -5.66
N PRO A 419 -11.02 27.45 -5.87
CA PRO A 419 -10.58 26.75 -7.07
C PRO A 419 -11.08 27.50 -8.30
N GLU A 420 -10.17 27.73 -9.24
CA GLU A 420 -10.48 28.29 -10.55
C GLU A 420 -10.74 27.12 -11.50
N THR A 421 -11.86 27.15 -12.22
CA THR A 421 -12.18 26.14 -13.24
C THR A 421 -11.66 26.65 -14.58
N LEU A 422 -10.67 25.96 -15.15
CA LEU A 422 -10.10 26.27 -16.46
C LEU A 422 -10.33 25.12 -17.45
N THR A 423 -10.37 25.41 -18.74
CA THR A 423 -10.37 24.35 -19.75
C THR A 423 -8.97 23.74 -19.90
N ILE A 424 -8.88 22.53 -20.46
CA ILE A 424 -7.57 21.93 -20.78
C ILE A 424 -6.78 22.81 -21.75
N GLU A 425 -7.43 23.45 -22.72
CA GLU A 425 -6.77 24.38 -23.64
C GLU A 425 -6.20 25.60 -22.90
N ASP A 426 -6.93 26.18 -21.96
CA ASP A 426 -6.43 27.29 -21.13
C ASP A 426 -5.19 26.88 -20.32
N ILE A 427 -5.21 25.68 -19.74
CA ILE A 427 -4.05 25.12 -19.01
C ILE A 427 -2.85 24.97 -19.94
N ILE A 428 -3.05 24.40 -21.14
CA ILE A 428 -1.98 24.24 -22.13
C ILE A 428 -1.44 25.59 -22.60
N SER A 429 -2.32 26.58 -22.76
CA SER A 429 -1.95 27.96 -23.13
C SER A 429 -1.14 28.64 -22.02
N ASP A 430 -1.58 28.52 -20.77
CA ASP A 430 -0.85 29.04 -19.60
C ASP A 430 0.52 28.37 -19.46
N MET A 431 0.60 27.06 -19.73
CA MET A 431 1.86 26.31 -19.74
C MET A 431 2.85 26.78 -20.81
N LYS A 432 2.36 27.32 -21.94
CA LYS A 432 3.23 27.89 -23.00
C LYS A 432 3.68 29.32 -22.65
N LYS A 433 2.83 30.09 -21.98
CA LYS A 433 3.09 31.51 -21.62
C LYS A 433 3.94 31.66 -20.37
N SER A 434 3.75 30.79 -19.38
CA SER A 434 4.44 30.82 -18.10
C SER A 434 5.47 29.70 -17.99
N ARG A 435 6.45 29.84 -17.10
CA ARG A 435 7.32 28.72 -16.73
C ARG A 435 6.52 27.76 -15.85
N PHE A 436 5.97 26.73 -16.48
CA PHE A 436 5.16 25.70 -15.82
C PHE A 436 5.97 24.43 -15.60
N LEU A 437 6.34 24.17 -14.35
CA LEU A 437 7.10 23.00 -13.94
C LEU A 437 6.13 21.85 -13.61
N ILE A 438 5.82 21.04 -14.62
CA ILE A 438 4.94 19.86 -14.46
C ILE A 438 5.58 18.80 -13.54
N ARG A 439 6.91 18.68 -13.58
CA ARG A 439 7.64 17.62 -12.89
C ARG A 439 8.70 18.18 -11.93
N PRO A 440 8.28 18.76 -10.79
CA PRO A 440 9.21 19.13 -9.73
C PRO A 440 10.08 17.96 -9.26
N ASP A 441 11.24 18.27 -8.68
CA ASP A 441 12.20 17.24 -8.28
C ASP A 441 11.78 16.36 -7.11
N TYR A 442 10.72 16.69 -6.37
CA TYR A 442 10.16 15.78 -5.37
C TYR A 442 9.17 14.76 -5.97
N GLN A 443 8.64 15.01 -7.17
CA GLN A 443 7.65 14.14 -7.80
C GLN A 443 8.28 12.90 -8.44
N ARG A 444 7.48 11.82 -8.54
CA ARG A 444 7.88 10.58 -9.21
C ARG A 444 7.93 10.70 -10.74
N SER A 445 8.62 9.77 -11.37
CA SER A 445 8.58 9.60 -12.84
C SER A 445 7.18 9.23 -13.35
N GLU A 446 6.94 9.46 -14.64
CA GLU A 446 5.67 9.14 -15.29
C GLU A 446 5.38 7.61 -15.30
N VAL A 447 4.14 7.24 -15.02
CA VAL A 447 3.69 5.85 -15.00
C VAL A 447 3.17 5.42 -16.39
N LYS A 448 3.77 4.37 -16.96
CA LYS A 448 3.49 3.85 -18.31
C LYS A 448 2.21 2.97 -18.44
N ASN A 449 1.30 2.98 -17.48
CA ASN A 449 0.12 2.10 -17.52
C ASN A 449 -0.94 2.67 -18.48
N LEU A 450 -0.99 2.13 -19.71
CA LEU A 450 -1.92 2.56 -20.76
C LEU A 450 -3.39 2.31 -20.41
N GLN A 451 -3.69 1.25 -19.66
CA GLN A 451 -5.07 0.96 -19.23
C GLN A 451 -5.59 2.04 -18.28
N LYS A 452 -4.79 2.42 -17.28
CA LYS A 452 -5.16 3.52 -16.37
C LYS A 452 -5.24 4.86 -17.10
N ALA A 453 -4.35 5.10 -18.06
CA ALA A 453 -4.36 6.29 -18.89
C ALA A 453 -5.64 6.38 -19.74
N SER A 454 -6.03 5.26 -20.38
CA SER A 454 -7.26 5.17 -21.19
C SER A 454 -8.51 5.37 -20.34
N TYR A 455 -8.54 4.84 -19.12
CA TYR A 455 -9.68 5.01 -18.20
C TYR A 455 -9.83 6.47 -17.71
N LEU A 456 -8.72 7.19 -17.53
CA LEU A 456 -8.76 8.64 -17.28
C LEU A 456 -9.31 9.39 -18.48
N MET A 457 -8.80 9.11 -19.69
CA MET A 457 -9.28 9.76 -20.91
C MET A 457 -10.76 9.48 -21.18
N GLU A 458 -11.23 8.25 -20.97
CA GLU A 458 -12.65 7.92 -21.08
C GLU A 458 -13.49 8.74 -20.09
N SER A 459 -12.99 8.99 -18.87
CA SER A 459 -13.70 9.82 -17.90
C SER A 459 -13.81 11.28 -18.36
N ILE A 460 -12.74 11.82 -18.97
CA ILE A 460 -12.73 13.16 -19.57
C ILE A 460 -13.72 13.25 -20.73
N LEU A 461 -13.72 12.27 -21.64
CA LEU A 461 -14.62 12.22 -22.80
C LEU A 461 -16.09 12.08 -22.41
N LEU A 462 -16.37 11.51 -21.23
CA LEU A 462 -17.71 11.43 -20.64
C LEU A 462 -18.09 12.65 -19.80
N GLY A 463 -17.23 13.66 -19.68
CA GLY A 463 -17.48 14.84 -18.85
C GLY A 463 -17.51 14.55 -17.34
N ILE A 464 -16.93 13.43 -16.90
CA ILE A 464 -16.88 13.07 -15.49
C ILE A 464 -15.79 13.88 -14.81
N ASN A 465 -16.17 14.72 -13.84
CA ASN A 465 -15.23 15.50 -13.04
C ASN A 465 -14.11 14.64 -12.45
N ILE A 466 -12.87 15.11 -12.60
CA ILE A 466 -11.67 14.51 -12.02
C ILE A 466 -11.16 15.37 -10.87
N PRO A 467 -10.40 14.81 -9.90
CA PRO A 467 -9.96 15.61 -8.77
C PRO A 467 -9.03 16.77 -9.21
N PRO A 468 -9.02 17.90 -8.48
CA PRO A 468 -8.36 19.15 -8.90
C PRO A 468 -6.85 19.02 -9.09
N LEU A 469 -6.26 19.90 -9.91
CA LEU A 469 -4.82 20.13 -9.94
C LEU A 469 -4.41 21.07 -8.81
N PHE A 470 -3.31 20.74 -8.14
CA PHE A 470 -2.70 21.63 -7.16
C PHE A 470 -1.45 22.23 -7.77
N VAL A 471 -1.41 23.55 -7.85
CA VAL A 471 -0.31 24.33 -8.42
C VAL A 471 0.20 25.27 -7.35
N TYR A 472 1.51 25.34 -7.18
CA TYR A 472 2.14 26.33 -6.32
C TYR A 472 2.86 27.35 -7.18
N LYS A 473 2.55 28.62 -6.99
CA LYS A 473 3.19 29.73 -7.69
C LYS A 473 4.29 30.30 -6.81
N ARG A 474 5.52 30.07 -7.23
CA ARG A 474 6.73 30.48 -6.52
C ARG A 474 6.96 31.99 -6.58
N ALA A 475 7.87 32.48 -5.75
CA ALA A 475 8.33 33.88 -5.75
C ALA A 475 8.85 34.36 -7.13
N ASP A 476 9.49 33.47 -7.88
CA ASP A 476 9.99 33.72 -9.24
C ASP A 476 8.92 33.55 -10.34
N LYS A 477 7.64 33.50 -9.94
CA LYS A 477 6.45 33.32 -10.80
C LYS A 477 6.42 31.99 -11.57
N VAL A 478 7.31 31.05 -11.26
CA VAL A 478 7.24 29.67 -11.78
C VAL A 478 6.05 28.96 -11.13
N LYS A 479 5.18 28.37 -11.94
CA LYS A 479 4.07 27.53 -11.48
C LYS A 479 4.53 26.08 -11.41
N GLU A 480 4.52 25.46 -10.24
CA GLU A 480 4.93 24.07 -10.05
C GLU A 480 3.76 23.16 -9.67
N VAL A 481 3.68 21.97 -10.28
CA VAL A 481 2.59 21.02 -10.01
C VAL A 481 2.86 20.24 -8.72
N VAL A 482 2.06 20.51 -7.69
CA VAL A 482 2.10 19.82 -6.40
C VAL A 482 1.33 18.51 -6.45
N ASP A 483 0.15 18.46 -7.08
CA ASP A 483 -0.61 17.22 -7.30
C ASP A 483 -1.30 17.22 -8.66
N GLY A 484 -1.48 16.02 -9.23
CA GLY A 484 -2.12 15.83 -10.52
C GLY A 484 -1.17 15.71 -11.71
N GLN A 485 0.15 15.68 -11.47
CA GLN A 485 1.17 15.48 -12.51
C GLN A 485 0.83 14.34 -13.49
N GLN A 486 0.42 13.18 -12.98
CA GLN A 486 0.15 12.01 -13.83
C GLN A 486 -1.12 12.17 -14.69
N ARG A 487 -2.09 12.97 -14.22
CA ARG A 487 -3.28 13.32 -15.01
C ARG A 487 -2.87 14.22 -16.17
N LEU A 488 -2.14 15.30 -15.86
CA LEU A 488 -1.69 16.26 -16.87
C LEU A 488 -0.79 15.59 -17.92
N LEU A 489 0.19 14.77 -17.51
CA LEU A 489 1.03 14.01 -18.45
C LEU A 489 0.25 13.01 -19.31
N THR A 490 -0.85 12.47 -18.80
CA THR A 490 -1.71 11.57 -19.59
C THR A 490 -2.49 12.35 -20.65
N ILE A 491 -3.03 13.51 -20.29
CA ILE A 491 -3.77 14.40 -21.21
C ILE A 491 -2.82 14.88 -22.31
N LEU A 492 -1.66 15.41 -21.94
CA LEU A 492 -0.63 15.85 -22.90
C LEU A 492 -0.13 14.70 -23.78
N GLY A 493 0.07 13.52 -23.19
CA GLY A 493 0.46 12.32 -23.92
C GLY A 493 -0.60 11.87 -24.92
N PHE A 494 -1.89 11.93 -24.57
CA PHE A 494 -2.96 11.62 -25.53
C PHE A 494 -2.99 12.63 -26.68
N LEU A 495 -2.91 13.93 -26.36
CA LEU A 495 -2.95 15.04 -27.33
C LEU A 495 -1.65 15.19 -28.15
N GLY A 496 -0.59 14.45 -27.83
CA GLY A 496 0.72 14.57 -28.48
C GLY A 496 1.38 15.94 -28.27
N ARG A 497 1.17 16.55 -27.09
CA ARG A 497 1.72 17.87 -26.73
C ARG A 497 3.01 17.71 -25.94
N THR A 498 3.98 18.58 -26.22
CA THR A 498 5.26 18.66 -25.50
C THR A 498 5.09 19.40 -24.17
N TYR A 499 6.04 19.19 -23.26
CA TYR A 499 6.19 19.98 -22.04
C TYR A 499 7.67 20.20 -21.70
N VAL A 500 7.93 21.15 -20.81
CA VAL A 500 9.29 21.44 -20.31
C VAL A 500 9.59 20.56 -19.09
N ASP A 501 10.69 19.81 -19.15
CA ASP A 501 11.13 18.96 -18.04
C ASP A 501 11.87 19.74 -16.94
N GLU A 502 12.25 19.04 -15.86
CA GLU A 502 12.98 19.63 -14.73
C GLU A 502 14.35 20.25 -15.10
N ARG A 503 14.89 19.97 -16.29
CA ARG A 503 16.17 20.49 -16.79
C ARG A 503 15.99 21.62 -17.79
N GLY A 504 14.76 22.05 -18.06
CA GLY A 504 14.43 23.05 -19.07
C GLY A 504 14.38 22.51 -20.50
N GLY A 505 14.45 21.18 -20.69
CA GLY A 505 14.35 20.55 -22.00
C GLY A 505 12.90 20.35 -22.43
N VAL A 506 12.59 20.61 -23.70
CA VAL A 506 11.27 20.30 -24.28
C VAL A 506 11.21 18.82 -24.62
N VAL A 507 10.28 18.09 -24.00
CA VAL A 507 10.15 16.63 -24.13
C VAL A 507 8.70 16.20 -24.34
N ASN A 508 8.51 14.98 -24.84
CA ASN A 508 7.20 14.33 -24.94
C ASN A 508 6.89 13.46 -23.72
N SER A 509 5.60 13.14 -23.53
CA SER A 509 5.18 12.10 -22.59
C SER A 509 5.79 10.74 -22.98
N ASN A 510 6.03 9.87 -22.00
CA ASN A 510 6.40 8.48 -22.23
C ASN A 510 5.29 7.66 -22.93
N LYS A 511 4.08 8.22 -23.02
CA LYS A 511 2.90 7.65 -23.66
C LYS A 511 2.44 8.56 -24.80
N ASP A 512 3.37 9.19 -25.52
CA ASP A 512 3.06 10.08 -26.62
C ASP A 512 2.13 9.41 -27.65
N ARG A 513 1.02 10.08 -27.96
CA ARG A 513 -0.06 9.67 -28.87
C ARG A 513 -0.57 8.24 -28.64
N PHE A 514 -0.69 7.83 -27.38
CA PHE A 514 -1.14 6.48 -27.06
C PHE A 514 -2.58 6.21 -27.55
N LYS A 515 -2.84 4.95 -27.89
CA LYS A 515 -4.18 4.47 -28.27
C LYS A 515 -5.00 4.11 -27.04
N LEU A 516 -6.28 4.45 -27.06
CA LEU A 516 -7.23 4.04 -26.02
C LEU A 516 -7.33 2.51 -26.01
N THR A 517 -7.21 1.92 -24.82
CA THR A 517 -7.28 0.48 -24.63
C THR A 517 -8.09 0.11 -23.40
N LYS A 518 -8.88 -0.96 -23.52
CA LYS A 518 -9.75 -1.50 -22.47
C LYS A 518 -10.72 -0.45 -21.91
N ILE A 519 -11.25 0.41 -22.77
CA ILE A 519 -12.34 1.31 -22.41
C ILE A 519 -13.66 0.53 -22.37
N LYS A 520 -14.65 1.04 -21.63
CA LYS A 520 -15.84 0.27 -21.23
C LYS A 520 -17.13 0.84 -21.79
N ILE A 521 -17.35 2.13 -21.58
CA ILE A 521 -18.58 2.85 -21.93
C ILE A 521 -18.47 3.37 -23.37
N LEU A 522 -17.30 3.90 -23.73
CA LEU A 522 -17.04 4.44 -25.07
C LEU A 522 -16.34 3.41 -25.95
N SER A 523 -16.87 2.17 -26.01
CA SER A 523 -16.22 1.05 -26.70
C SER A 523 -15.95 1.31 -28.20
N GLU A 524 -16.73 2.21 -28.81
CA GLU A 524 -16.53 2.72 -30.18
C GLU A 524 -15.19 3.44 -30.39
N LEU A 525 -14.54 3.90 -29.31
CA LEU A 525 -13.24 4.59 -29.34
C LEU A 525 -12.05 3.66 -29.07
N GLU A 526 -12.28 2.34 -28.92
CA GLU A 526 -11.21 1.38 -28.62
C GLU A 526 -10.20 1.35 -29.76
N GLY A 527 -8.90 1.42 -29.42
CA GLY A 527 -7.82 1.47 -30.39
C GLY A 527 -7.62 2.83 -31.08
N LYS A 528 -8.45 3.84 -30.79
CA LYS A 528 -8.33 5.19 -31.33
C LYS A 528 -7.22 5.99 -30.62
N SER A 529 -6.49 6.80 -31.37
CA SER A 529 -5.57 7.84 -30.90
C SER A 529 -6.11 9.22 -31.28
N ILE A 530 -5.48 10.30 -30.82
CA ILE A 530 -5.89 11.66 -31.19
C ILE A 530 -5.98 11.88 -32.71
N GLU A 531 -5.15 11.19 -33.50
CA GLU A 531 -5.12 11.31 -34.96
C GLU A 531 -6.34 10.73 -35.67
N ASN A 532 -7.10 9.82 -35.02
CA ASN A 532 -8.19 9.09 -35.67
C ASN A 532 -9.48 9.02 -34.83
N ILE A 533 -9.53 9.72 -33.69
CA ILE A 533 -10.69 9.80 -32.80
C ILE A 533 -11.79 10.73 -33.35
N GLY A 534 -11.42 11.71 -34.19
CA GLY A 534 -12.33 12.70 -34.78
C GLY A 534 -12.34 14.03 -34.02
N SER A 535 -12.61 15.12 -34.74
CA SER A 535 -12.51 16.51 -34.24
C SER A 535 -13.41 16.78 -33.03
N ASN A 536 -14.64 16.26 -33.03
CA ASN A 536 -15.58 16.48 -31.94
C ASN A 536 -15.08 15.93 -30.60
N PHE A 537 -14.34 14.80 -30.62
CA PHE A 537 -13.80 14.22 -29.40
C PHE A 537 -12.52 14.90 -28.95
N GLU A 538 -11.71 15.40 -29.90
CA GLU A 538 -10.56 16.25 -29.58
C GLU A 538 -11.03 17.54 -28.88
N GLU A 539 -12.05 18.21 -29.42
CA GLU A 539 -12.65 19.40 -28.82
C GLU A 539 -13.18 19.13 -27.42
N LYS A 540 -13.88 18.01 -27.21
CA LYS A 540 -14.31 17.57 -25.86
C LYS A 540 -13.16 17.42 -24.86
N VAL A 541 -11.99 16.97 -25.29
CA VAL A 541 -10.81 16.89 -24.40
C VAL A 541 -10.28 18.28 -24.07
N LEU A 542 -10.20 19.17 -25.07
CA LEU A 542 -9.67 20.52 -24.92
C LEU A 542 -10.57 21.43 -24.08
N GLU A 543 -11.88 21.31 -24.25
CA GLU A 543 -12.89 22.10 -23.51
C GLU A 543 -13.24 21.53 -22.14
N PHE A 544 -12.71 20.35 -21.79
CA PHE A 544 -13.03 19.71 -20.52
C PHE A 544 -12.67 20.63 -19.33
N PRO A 545 -13.64 20.95 -18.44
CA PRO A 545 -13.40 21.82 -17.31
C PRO A 545 -12.59 21.09 -16.24
N MET A 546 -11.44 21.63 -15.87
CA MET A 546 -10.57 21.12 -14.82
C MET A 546 -10.33 22.18 -13.76
N ASP A 547 -10.60 21.82 -12.50
CA ASP A 547 -10.34 22.74 -11.39
C ASP A 547 -8.87 22.78 -11.03
N ILE A 548 -8.38 23.99 -10.78
CA ILE A 548 -7.03 24.29 -10.37
C ILE A 548 -7.07 25.05 -9.06
N ILE A 549 -6.26 24.60 -8.12
CA ILE A 549 -6.03 25.27 -6.85
C ILE A 549 -4.61 25.81 -6.93
N GLU A 550 -4.51 27.10 -7.25
CA GLU A 550 -3.25 27.83 -7.25
C GLU A 550 -2.98 28.40 -5.86
N ILE A 551 -1.87 28.01 -5.25
CA ILE A 551 -1.39 28.57 -3.97
C ILE A 551 -0.27 29.55 -4.32
N ASP A 552 -0.49 30.84 -4.08
CA ASP A 552 0.49 31.89 -4.36
C ASP A 552 1.42 32.12 -3.16
N TYR A 553 2.73 32.09 -3.39
CA TYR A 553 3.76 32.44 -2.42
C TYR A 553 3.57 33.84 -1.84
N GLU A 554 3.15 34.82 -2.64
CA GLU A 554 2.97 36.20 -2.16
C GLU A 554 1.88 36.30 -1.08
N GLN A 555 0.89 35.42 -1.16
CA GLN A 555 -0.19 35.34 -0.17
C GLN A 555 0.17 34.39 1.00
N ASN A 556 1.11 33.47 0.79
CA ASN A 556 1.44 32.38 1.70
C ASN A 556 2.97 32.13 1.74
N PRO A 557 3.78 33.07 2.26
CA PRO A 557 5.24 32.99 2.18
C PRO A 557 5.83 31.79 2.94
N ASP A 558 5.15 31.33 4.00
CA ASP A 558 5.58 30.19 4.83
C ASP A 558 5.04 28.85 4.33
N PHE A 559 4.34 28.83 3.19
CA PHE A 559 3.75 27.59 2.66
C PHE A 559 4.81 26.65 2.05
N SER A 560 4.75 25.38 2.45
CA SER A 560 5.60 24.33 1.90
C SER A 560 4.86 23.47 0.87
N PRO A 561 5.16 23.58 -0.44
CA PRO A 561 4.55 22.74 -1.48
C PRO A 561 4.89 21.25 -1.28
N ILE A 562 6.06 20.95 -0.70
CA ILE A 562 6.48 19.60 -0.37
C ILE A 562 5.62 19.02 0.76
N ASP A 563 5.31 19.81 1.79
CA ASP A 563 4.44 19.36 2.87
C ASP A 563 3.02 19.06 2.34
N LEU A 564 2.47 19.92 1.46
CA LEU A 564 1.19 19.61 0.80
C LEU A 564 1.26 18.35 -0.07
N PHE A 565 2.33 18.17 -0.85
CA PHE A 565 2.53 16.95 -1.64
C PHE A 565 2.54 15.70 -0.76
N LEU A 566 3.27 15.75 0.36
CA LEU A 566 3.28 14.69 1.36
C LEU A 566 1.89 14.53 1.99
N ARG A 567 1.13 15.60 2.26
CA ARG A 567 -0.25 15.56 2.79
C ARG A 567 -1.19 14.76 1.92
N LEU A 568 -1.18 15.08 0.63
CA LEU A 568 -2.03 14.45 -0.36
C LEU A 568 -1.65 12.97 -0.59
N ASN A 569 -0.37 12.61 -0.43
CA ASN A 569 0.11 11.29 -0.84
C ASN A 569 0.59 10.35 0.28
N THR A 570 0.76 10.81 1.53
CA THR A 570 1.25 9.98 2.65
C THR A 570 0.18 9.01 3.15
N LYS A 571 0.61 7.77 3.47
CA LYS A 571 -0.25 6.65 3.89
C LYS A 571 -1.49 6.54 2.99
N PRO A 572 -1.33 6.31 1.67
CA PRO A 572 -2.48 6.01 0.85
C PRO A 572 -3.06 4.70 1.40
N TYR A 573 -4.36 4.68 1.70
CA TYR A 573 -5.09 3.46 2.06
C TYR A 573 -5.81 2.97 0.80
N PRO A 574 -5.12 2.55 -0.28
CA PRO A 574 -5.81 2.12 -1.48
C PRO A 574 -6.64 0.88 -1.17
N ILE A 575 -7.72 0.71 -1.93
CA ILE A 575 -8.41 -0.56 -2.03
C ILE A 575 -7.49 -1.49 -2.79
N LYS A 576 -7.17 -2.65 -2.21
CA LYS A 576 -6.28 -3.61 -2.85
C LYS A 576 -7.05 -4.40 -3.90
N GLU A 577 -6.41 -4.63 -5.05
CA GLU A 577 -6.94 -5.50 -6.08
C GLU A 577 -7.17 -6.92 -5.54
N ASN A 578 -8.23 -7.57 -6.03
CA ASN A 578 -8.60 -8.94 -5.67
C ASN A 578 -8.78 -9.16 -4.16
N THR A 579 -9.42 -8.21 -3.49
CA THR A 579 -9.80 -8.31 -2.07
C THR A 579 -11.29 -8.04 -1.92
N PHE A 580 -11.86 -8.41 -0.77
CA PHE A 580 -13.27 -8.11 -0.51
C PHE A 580 -13.56 -6.61 -0.42
N GLU A 581 -12.58 -5.78 -0.03
CA GLU A 581 -12.68 -4.31 -0.09
C GLU A 581 -12.96 -3.79 -1.52
N MET A 582 -12.64 -4.59 -2.54
CA MET A 582 -12.88 -4.31 -3.95
C MET A 582 -14.14 -5.04 -4.45
N TRP A 583 -14.29 -6.32 -4.09
CA TRP A 583 -15.41 -7.13 -4.53
C TRP A 583 -16.75 -6.61 -4.01
N ASN A 584 -16.81 -6.07 -2.80
CA ASN A 584 -18.03 -5.46 -2.26
C ASN A 584 -18.61 -4.34 -3.15
N ALA A 585 -17.77 -3.69 -3.96
CA ALA A 585 -18.17 -2.64 -4.88
C ALA A 585 -18.39 -3.12 -6.32
N TYR A 586 -17.97 -4.34 -6.67
CA TYR A 586 -18.05 -4.82 -8.06
C TYR A 586 -18.95 -6.03 -8.25
N VAL A 587 -19.15 -6.81 -7.19
CA VAL A 587 -19.96 -8.01 -7.20
C VAL A 587 -21.43 -7.65 -6.99
N ASP A 588 -22.31 -8.51 -7.47
CA ASP A 588 -23.75 -8.43 -7.24
C ASP A 588 -24.12 -8.14 -5.77
N LYS A 589 -25.15 -7.31 -5.59
CA LYS A 589 -25.58 -6.79 -4.28
C LYS A 589 -25.96 -7.92 -3.31
N ASP A 590 -26.67 -8.94 -3.79
CA ASP A 590 -27.18 -10.02 -2.95
C ASP A 590 -26.04 -10.92 -2.47
N ILE A 591 -25.05 -11.20 -3.34
CA ILE A 591 -23.83 -11.90 -2.95
C ILE A 591 -23.11 -11.14 -1.83
N VAL A 592 -22.94 -9.82 -1.97
CA VAL A 592 -22.24 -8.99 -0.96
C VAL A 592 -22.98 -8.97 0.37
N ILE A 593 -24.30 -8.81 0.34
CA ILE A 593 -25.15 -8.82 1.55
C ILE A 593 -25.06 -10.18 2.23
N LYS A 594 -25.16 -11.28 1.48
CA LYS A 594 -25.08 -12.64 2.02
C LYS A 594 -23.73 -12.93 2.66
N VAL A 595 -22.62 -12.59 2.00
CA VAL A 595 -21.26 -12.74 2.60
C VAL A 595 -21.15 -11.96 3.91
N LYS A 596 -21.64 -10.72 3.96
CA LYS A 596 -21.62 -9.90 5.19
C LYS A 596 -22.50 -10.49 6.29
N SER A 597 -23.66 -11.06 5.92
CA SER A 597 -24.56 -11.73 6.86
C SER A 597 -23.89 -12.95 7.51
N ILE A 598 -23.29 -13.84 6.71
CA ILE A 598 -22.52 -15.00 7.19
C ILE A 598 -21.37 -14.54 8.10
N ALA A 599 -20.63 -13.50 7.69
CA ALA A 599 -19.55 -12.95 8.50
C ALA A 599 -20.04 -12.47 9.87
N ASN A 600 -21.14 -11.72 9.93
CA ASN A 600 -21.69 -11.21 11.19
C ASN A 600 -22.23 -12.33 12.09
N LYS A 601 -22.87 -13.35 11.51
CA LYS A 601 -23.48 -14.46 12.25
C LYS A 601 -22.43 -15.37 12.91
N TYR A 602 -21.31 -15.61 12.23
CA TYR A 602 -20.31 -16.61 12.61
C TYR A 602 -18.92 -16.06 12.98
N GLU A 603 -18.73 -14.74 12.96
CA GLU A 603 -17.57 -14.06 13.54
C GLU A 603 -17.32 -14.52 14.98
N LYS A 604 -16.05 -14.72 15.34
CA LYS A 604 -15.55 -15.18 16.67
C LYS A 604 -16.01 -16.59 17.07
N LYS A 605 -17.22 -17.02 16.70
CA LYS A 605 -17.80 -18.34 16.94
C LYS A 605 -17.04 -19.40 16.14
N VAL A 606 -17.24 -19.42 14.83
CA VAL A 606 -16.56 -20.36 13.94
C VAL A 606 -15.32 -19.71 13.37
N PHE A 607 -15.45 -18.51 12.79
CA PHE A 607 -14.34 -17.81 12.16
C PHE A 607 -13.58 -16.87 13.11
N ARG A 608 -12.54 -16.23 12.57
CA ARG A 608 -11.82 -15.12 13.25
C ARG A 608 -12.73 -13.92 13.50
N ALA A 609 -12.31 -13.03 14.39
CA ALA A 609 -12.92 -11.71 14.53
C ALA A 609 -12.86 -10.94 13.20
N LYS A 610 -13.86 -10.09 12.95
CA LYS A 610 -13.85 -9.17 11.83
C LYS A 610 -12.74 -8.16 12.00
N ASP A 611 -12.25 -7.68 10.88
CA ASP A 611 -11.22 -6.67 10.82
C ASP A 611 -11.59 -5.58 9.83
N ASN A 612 -10.92 -4.44 9.97
CA ASN A 612 -11.18 -3.26 9.14
C ASN A 612 -10.89 -3.50 7.65
N ARG A 613 -10.09 -4.52 7.30
CA ARG A 613 -9.78 -4.89 5.90
C ARG A 613 -10.70 -5.98 5.35
N MET A 614 -11.77 -6.33 6.06
CA MET A 614 -12.80 -7.27 5.61
C MET A 614 -12.22 -8.64 5.21
N LYS A 615 -11.19 -9.11 5.93
CA LYS A 615 -10.55 -10.39 5.59
C LYS A 615 -11.43 -11.57 5.94
N LEU A 616 -12.37 -11.43 6.88
CA LEU A 616 -13.35 -12.49 7.15
C LEU A 616 -14.27 -12.68 5.95
N GLU A 617 -14.81 -11.60 5.41
CA GLU A 617 -15.62 -11.61 4.20
C GLU A 617 -14.83 -12.15 3.00
N GLU A 618 -13.54 -11.81 2.90
CA GLU A 618 -12.64 -12.36 1.87
C GLU A 618 -12.47 -13.88 2.02
N LEU A 619 -12.36 -14.40 3.24
CA LEU A 619 -12.30 -15.84 3.50
C LEU A 619 -13.59 -16.54 3.08
N ILE A 620 -14.75 -16.02 3.48
CA ILE A 620 -16.06 -16.59 3.11
C ILE A 620 -16.23 -16.62 1.60
N THR A 621 -15.87 -15.52 0.93
CA THR A 621 -15.91 -15.44 -0.55
C THR A 621 -14.95 -16.44 -1.19
N SER A 622 -13.76 -16.63 -0.60
CA SER A 622 -12.79 -17.61 -1.08
C SER A 622 -13.30 -19.04 -0.93
N LEU A 623 -13.98 -19.37 0.19
CA LEU A 623 -14.59 -20.68 0.41
C LEU A 623 -15.71 -20.94 -0.60
N ALA A 624 -16.59 -19.97 -0.84
CA ALA A 624 -17.65 -20.08 -1.85
C ALA A 624 -17.07 -20.23 -3.27
N TYR A 625 -15.96 -19.55 -3.58
CA TYR A 625 -15.25 -19.76 -4.84
C TYR A 625 -14.68 -21.17 -4.97
N ILE A 626 -14.09 -21.72 -3.91
CA ILE A 626 -13.60 -23.10 -3.92
C ILE A 626 -14.77 -24.06 -4.16
N ASP A 627 -15.87 -23.90 -3.43
CA ASP A 627 -17.07 -24.72 -3.57
C ASP A 627 -17.65 -24.68 -4.99
N TYR A 628 -17.82 -23.48 -5.53
CA TYR A 628 -18.30 -23.28 -6.90
C TYR A 628 -17.40 -23.99 -7.93
N ARG A 629 -16.07 -23.90 -7.78
CA ARG A 629 -15.13 -24.52 -8.73
C ARG A 629 -15.06 -26.04 -8.58
N MET A 630 -15.09 -26.55 -7.35
CA MET A 630 -15.03 -27.99 -7.08
C MET A 630 -16.28 -28.73 -7.53
N ASN A 631 -17.43 -28.04 -7.62
CA ASN A 631 -18.66 -28.58 -8.20
C ASN A 631 -18.67 -28.60 -9.75
N GLN A 632 -17.60 -28.14 -10.43
CA GLN A 632 -17.47 -28.23 -11.88
C GLN A 632 -16.76 -29.53 -12.31
N PRO A 633 -17.15 -30.12 -13.45
CA PRO A 633 -16.55 -31.37 -13.92
C PRO A 633 -15.03 -31.24 -14.10
N ASN A 634 -14.30 -32.30 -13.77
CA ASN A 634 -12.84 -32.41 -13.91
C ASN A 634 -12.01 -31.36 -13.12
N THR A 635 -12.56 -30.77 -12.05
CA THR A 635 -11.80 -29.85 -11.18
C THR A 635 -11.29 -30.58 -9.94
N ASP A 636 -9.96 -30.61 -9.78
CA ASP A 636 -9.31 -31.09 -8.56
C ASP A 636 -8.94 -29.91 -7.63
N ILE A 637 -8.79 -30.18 -6.34
CA ILE A 637 -8.45 -29.19 -5.32
C ILE A 637 -7.11 -28.49 -5.64
N CYS A 638 -6.19 -29.21 -6.28
CA CYS A 638 -4.91 -28.69 -6.73
C CYS A 638 -5.03 -27.63 -7.83
N ASN A 639 -6.16 -27.56 -8.53
CA ASN A 639 -6.43 -26.54 -9.55
C ASN A 639 -6.90 -25.21 -8.92
N VAL A 640 -7.34 -25.26 -7.66
CA VAL A 640 -7.93 -24.13 -6.94
C VAL A 640 -7.00 -23.63 -5.82
N LEU A 641 -6.35 -24.56 -5.10
CA LEU A 641 -5.42 -24.29 -4.01
C LEU A 641 -3.98 -24.63 -4.41
N ASN A 642 -3.07 -23.70 -4.14
CA ASN A 642 -1.64 -23.95 -4.19
C ASN A 642 -1.17 -24.42 -2.80
N ILE A 643 -0.85 -25.71 -2.68
CA ILE A 643 -0.36 -26.36 -1.46
C ILE A 643 1.15 -26.57 -1.59
N TYR A 644 1.92 -26.13 -0.59
CA TYR A 644 3.38 -26.21 -0.62
C TYR A 644 3.98 -26.34 0.79
N LYS A 645 5.18 -26.93 0.89
CA LYS A 645 5.95 -27.07 2.14
C LYS A 645 6.83 -25.83 2.37
N ARG A 646 6.81 -25.27 3.59
CA ARG A 646 7.68 -24.15 4.01
C ARG A 646 8.02 -24.27 5.50
N ASN A 647 9.31 -24.22 5.85
CA ASN A 647 9.80 -24.32 7.24
C ASN A 647 9.17 -25.50 8.01
N ASP A 648 9.17 -26.69 7.40
CA ASP A 648 8.54 -27.92 7.92
C ASP A 648 7.03 -27.82 8.21
N ARG A 649 6.33 -26.89 7.54
CA ARG A 649 4.87 -26.76 7.59
C ARG A 649 4.26 -26.90 6.22
N MET A 650 3.09 -27.51 6.14
CA MET A 650 2.25 -27.42 4.95
C MET A 650 1.47 -26.11 4.99
N CYS A 651 1.53 -25.38 3.88
CA CYS A 651 0.85 -24.12 3.68
C CYS A 651 -0.06 -24.24 2.47
N SER A 652 -1.22 -23.58 2.52
CA SER A 652 -2.13 -23.45 1.39
C SER A 652 -2.51 -22.00 1.15
N ARG A 653 -2.80 -21.68 -0.11
CA ARG A 653 -3.39 -20.41 -0.53
C ARG A 653 -4.20 -20.63 -1.78
N ILE A 654 -5.19 -19.76 -2.03
CA ILE A 654 -5.85 -19.68 -3.34
C ILE A 654 -4.79 -19.51 -4.43
N MET A 655 -4.86 -20.33 -5.47
CA MET A 655 -3.87 -20.37 -6.55
C MET A 655 -3.76 -19.02 -7.26
N SER A 656 -4.89 -18.42 -7.60
CA SER A 656 -4.97 -17.12 -8.27
C SER A 656 -6.17 -16.33 -7.77
N LYS A 657 -5.92 -15.24 -7.04
CA LYS A 657 -6.98 -14.29 -6.66
C LYS A 657 -7.54 -13.53 -7.85
N ASP A 658 -6.76 -13.37 -8.92
CA ASP A 658 -7.27 -12.81 -10.18
C ASP A 658 -8.39 -13.70 -10.76
N ASN A 659 -8.26 -15.02 -10.65
CA ASN A 659 -9.30 -15.95 -11.11
C ASN A 659 -10.57 -15.83 -10.26
N VAL A 660 -10.45 -15.63 -8.94
CA VAL A 660 -11.60 -15.36 -8.07
C VAL A 660 -12.35 -14.13 -8.55
N THR A 661 -11.63 -13.02 -8.80
CA THR A 661 -12.22 -11.79 -9.32
C THR A 661 -12.93 -12.00 -10.66
N LYS A 662 -12.32 -12.76 -11.59
CA LYS A 662 -12.93 -13.07 -12.89
C LYS A 662 -14.24 -13.83 -12.70
N THR A 663 -14.21 -14.94 -11.96
CA THR A 663 -15.40 -15.76 -11.71
C THR A 663 -16.50 -14.98 -11.01
N LEU A 664 -16.19 -14.18 -9.99
CA LEU A 664 -17.17 -13.32 -9.33
C LEU A 664 -17.79 -12.30 -10.29
N SER A 665 -17.00 -11.73 -11.18
CA SER A 665 -17.48 -10.76 -12.18
C SER A 665 -18.40 -11.45 -13.19
N ASP A 666 -17.96 -12.58 -13.76
CA ASP A 666 -18.72 -13.36 -14.74
C ASP A 666 -20.07 -13.84 -14.16
N LEU A 667 -20.07 -14.30 -12.91
CA LEU A 667 -21.28 -14.77 -12.22
C LEU A 667 -22.22 -13.62 -11.85
N SER A 668 -21.69 -12.44 -11.51
CA SER A 668 -22.53 -11.27 -11.23
C SER A 668 -23.30 -10.80 -12.47
N ILE A 669 -22.80 -11.09 -13.67
CA ILE A 669 -23.45 -10.75 -14.94
C ILE A 669 -24.43 -11.83 -15.37
N ASN A 670 -23.97 -13.09 -15.39
CA ASN A 670 -24.69 -14.16 -16.08
C ASN A 670 -25.58 -14.99 -15.15
N SER A 671 -25.15 -15.25 -13.91
CA SER A 671 -25.79 -16.25 -13.03
C SER A 671 -25.49 -16.05 -11.54
N PRO A 672 -25.95 -14.95 -10.90
CA PRO A 672 -25.62 -14.67 -9.48
C PRO A 672 -26.14 -15.77 -8.54
N LYS A 673 -27.28 -16.39 -8.89
CA LYS A 673 -27.89 -17.50 -8.13
C LYS A 673 -26.96 -18.70 -7.92
N LEU A 674 -26.09 -19.03 -8.87
CA LEU A 674 -25.14 -20.15 -8.74
C LEU A 674 -24.12 -19.87 -7.63
N PHE A 675 -23.64 -18.64 -7.53
CA PHE A 675 -22.69 -18.27 -6.47
C PHE A 675 -23.38 -18.13 -5.11
N ILE A 676 -24.64 -17.69 -5.10
CA ILE A 676 -25.47 -17.67 -3.89
C ILE A 676 -25.65 -19.09 -3.33
N SER A 677 -25.85 -20.10 -4.20
CA SER A 677 -25.88 -21.51 -3.80
C SER A 677 -24.55 -22.00 -3.24
N ALA A 678 -23.42 -21.57 -3.80
CA ALA A 678 -22.11 -21.88 -3.21
C ALA A 678 -21.94 -21.24 -1.82
N LEU A 679 -22.54 -20.06 -1.57
CA LEU A 679 -22.58 -19.45 -0.24
C LEU A 679 -23.49 -20.23 0.73
N ASP A 680 -24.59 -20.82 0.26
CA ASP A 680 -25.40 -21.76 1.07
C ASP A 680 -24.57 -22.97 1.50
N ASN A 681 -23.76 -23.53 0.58
CA ASN A 681 -22.84 -24.62 0.90
C ASN A 681 -21.76 -24.22 1.91
N VAL A 682 -21.34 -22.95 1.93
CA VAL A 682 -20.46 -22.43 2.98
C VAL A 682 -21.17 -22.41 4.34
N GLU A 683 -22.45 -22.03 4.41
CA GLU A 683 -23.22 -22.16 5.66
C GLU A 683 -23.37 -23.62 6.10
N LEU A 684 -23.64 -24.54 5.17
CA LEU A 684 -23.66 -25.98 5.45
C LEU A 684 -22.29 -26.46 5.99
N PHE A 685 -21.19 -26.01 5.39
CA PHE A 685 -19.84 -26.29 5.89
C PHE A 685 -19.62 -25.76 7.32
N ILE A 686 -20.14 -24.57 7.64
CA ILE A 686 -20.09 -24.02 8.99
C ILE A 686 -20.89 -24.89 9.97
N GLU A 687 -22.07 -25.38 9.57
CA GLU A 687 -22.86 -26.32 10.37
C GLU A 687 -22.13 -27.64 10.62
N LYS A 688 -21.44 -28.19 9.60
CA LYS A 688 -20.58 -29.38 9.76
C LYS A 688 -19.50 -29.15 10.84
N ILE A 689 -18.85 -27.97 10.83
CA ILE A 689 -17.87 -27.60 11.85
C ILE A 689 -18.50 -27.52 13.24
N LEU A 690 -19.62 -26.81 13.36
CA LEU A 690 -20.34 -26.65 14.63
C LEU A 690 -20.74 -28.01 15.21
N LEU A 691 -21.18 -28.93 14.36
CA LEU A 691 -21.51 -30.30 14.76
C LEU A 691 -20.28 -31.07 15.23
N LEU A 692 -19.13 -30.94 14.55
CA LEU A 692 -17.86 -31.58 14.96
C LEU A 692 -17.38 -31.11 16.34
N ILE A 693 -17.61 -29.84 16.67
CA ILE A 693 -17.13 -29.23 17.92
C ILE A 693 -18.17 -29.19 19.04
N ASP A 694 -19.35 -29.79 18.89
CA ASP A 694 -20.46 -29.72 19.87
C ASP A 694 -20.95 -28.28 20.16
N ASN A 695 -20.87 -27.39 19.16
CA ASN A 695 -21.08 -25.94 19.35
C ASN A 695 -20.16 -25.29 20.42
N ASP A 696 -19.14 -26.01 20.90
CA ASP A 696 -18.16 -25.49 21.84
C ASP A 696 -16.99 -24.88 21.07
N THR A 697 -16.91 -23.54 21.12
CA THR A 697 -15.89 -22.79 20.39
C THR A 697 -14.47 -23.02 20.90
N ASP A 698 -14.30 -23.52 22.12
CA ASP A 698 -12.97 -23.81 22.68
C ASP A 698 -12.38 -25.06 22.03
N ARG A 699 -13.23 -26.03 21.65
CA ARG A 699 -12.83 -27.25 20.92
C ARG A 699 -12.34 -27.00 19.51
N MET A 700 -12.56 -25.82 18.94
CA MET A 700 -11.95 -25.44 17.65
C MET A 700 -10.42 -25.45 17.71
N ARG A 701 -9.84 -25.04 18.84
CA ARG A 701 -8.38 -25.05 18.98
C ARG A 701 -7.83 -26.48 18.97
N ASP A 702 -8.55 -27.39 19.60
CA ASP A 702 -8.20 -28.80 19.67
C ASP A 702 -8.35 -29.47 18.31
N LEU A 703 -9.40 -29.13 17.56
CA LEU A 703 -9.63 -29.60 16.19
C LEU A 703 -8.43 -29.27 15.27
N PHE A 704 -7.91 -28.05 15.36
CA PHE A 704 -6.72 -27.64 14.61
C PHE A 704 -5.39 -28.06 15.27
N ASN A 705 -5.43 -28.80 16.38
CA ASN A 705 -4.26 -29.27 17.13
C ASN A 705 -3.22 -28.19 17.47
N HIS A 706 -3.66 -27.02 17.93
CA HIS A 706 -2.76 -25.95 18.35
C HIS A 706 -2.57 -25.94 19.88
N SER A 707 -1.54 -26.62 20.37
CA SER A 707 -1.26 -26.79 21.80
C SER A 707 -0.71 -25.54 22.51
N ARG A 708 -0.17 -24.55 21.79
CA ARG A 708 0.42 -23.34 22.38
C ARG A 708 -0.62 -22.22 22.53
N LYS A 709 -0.96 -21.89 23.78
CA LYS A 709 -1.83 -20.75 24.14
C LYS A 709 -1.26 -19.45 23.53
N GLY A 710 -2.11 -18.73 22.77
CA GLY A 710 -1.73 -17.48 22.06
C GLY A 710 -1.36 -17.64 20.58
N THR A 711 -1.27 -18.87 20.05
CA THR A 711 -1.06 -19.09 18.61
C THR A 711 -2.37 -18.89 17.83
N LEU A 712 -2.32 -18.14 16.73
CA LEU A 712 -3.47 -17.98 15.81
C LEU A 712 -3.77 -19.32 15.12
N TYR A 713 -4.98 -19.84 15.33
CA TYR A 713 -5.46 -21.11 14.75
C TYR A 713 -6.59 -20.93 13.72
N LYS A 714 -7.37 -19.85 13.83
CA LYS A 714 -8.43 -19.49 12.86
C LYS A 714 -7.84 -18.77 11.65
N THR A 715 -7.03 -19.49 10.88
CA THR A 715 -6.30 -18.98 9.71
C THR A 715 -6.95 -19.43 8.40
N ASP A 716 -6.80 -18.66 7.32
CA ASP A 716 -7.43 -18.96 6.03
C ASP A 716 -7.02 -20.33 5.51
N GLN A 717 -5.73 -20.66 5.58
CA GLN A 717 -5.20 -21.97 5.18
C GLN A 717 -5.85 -23.13 5.93
N ASN A 718 -6.15 -22.95 7.22
CA ASN A 718 -6.74 -24.00 8.04
C ASN A 718 -8.18 -24.25 7.62
N TYR A 719 -8.94 -23.19 7.29
CA TYR A 719 -10.28 -23.35 6.72
C TYR A 719 -10.24 -23.93 5.31
N TYR A 720 -9.24 -23.61 4.48
CA TYR A 720 -9.10 -24.24 3.16
C TYR A 720 -8.88 -25.74 3.25
N PHE A 721 -8.00 -26.19 4.16
CA PHE A 721 -7.80 -27.62 4.40
C PHE A 721 -9.05 -28.29 4.99
N LEU A 722 -9.67 -27.66 6.00
CA LEU A 722 -10.86 -28.20 6.63
C LEU A 722 -12.03 -28.30 5.65
N TRP A 723 -12.19 -27.30 4.77
CA TRP A 723 -13.18 -27.33 3.70
C TRP A 723 -12.91 -28.50 2.74
N ALA A 724 -11.68 -28.68 2.28
CA ALA A 724 -11.33 -29.78 1.37
C ALA A 724 -11.58 -31.16 2.00
N MET A 725 -11.34 -31.29 3.31
CA MET A 725 -11.60 -32.52 4.07
C MET A 725 -13.09 -32.83 4.24
N LEU A 726 -13.92 -31.79 4.43
CA LEU A 726 -15.35 -31.94 4.70
C LEU A 726 -16.24 -31.82 3.46
N PHE A 727 -15.65 -31.56 2.28
CA PHE A 727 -16.39 -31.30 1.05
C PHE A 727 -17.36 -32.43 0.71
N ASN A 728 -16.85 -33.66 0.65
CA ASN A 728 -17.63 -34.87 0.30
C ASN A 728 -18.32 -35.55 1.50
N ILE A 729 -18.25 -34.96 2.71
CA ILE A 729 -18.83 -35.56 3.92
C ILE A 729 -20.16 -34.89 4.23
N THR A 730 -21.23 -35.67 4.32
CA THR A 730 -22.58 -35.21 4.66
C THR A 730 -22.76 -34.96 6.16
N LEU A 731 -23.78 -34.17 6.55
CA LEU A 731 -24.08 -33.94 7.98
C LEU A 731 -24.40 -35.23 8.73
N GLU A 732 -25.09 -36.18 8.08
CA GLU A 732 -25.45 -37.49 8.64
C GLU A 732 -24.20 -38.31 8.96
N GLU A 733 -23.23 -38.38 8.05
CA GLU A 733 -21.96 -39.07 8.28
C GLU A 733 -21.17 -38.48 9.44
N ILE A 734 -21.23 -37.15 9.61
CA ILE A 734 -20.59 -36.50 10.77
C ILE A 734 -21.29 -36.91 12.06
N LYS A 735 -22.63 -36.95 12.10
CA LYS A 735 -23.36 -37.39 13.30
C LYS A 735 -22.98 -38.81 13.71
N ILE A 736 -22.83 -39.71 12.75
CA ILE A 736 -22.51 -41.14 12.99
C ILE A 736 -21.04 -41.31 13.41
N ASN A 737 -20.10 -40.71 12.67
CA ASN A 737 -18.65 -40.97 12.82
C ASN A 737 -17.88 -39.81 13.47
N LYS A 738 -18.57 -38.96 14.23
CA LYS A 738 -18.06 -37.69 14.74
C LYS A 738 -16.69 -37.79 15.42
N ALA A 739 -16.55 -38.68 16.40
CA ALA A 739 -15.33 -38.79 17.21
C ALA A 739 -14.14 -39.22 16.35
N CYS A 740 -14.36 -40.16 15.42
CA CYS A 740 -13.36 -40.62 14.47
C CYS A 740 -12.93 -39.49 13.53
N LEU A 741 -13.88 -38.75 12.96
CA LEU A 741 -13.61 -37.60 12.09
C LEU A 741 -12.84 -36.50 12.82
N PHE A 742 -13.24 -36.16 14.04
CA PHE A 742 -12.55 -35.16 14.86
C PHE A 742 -11.07 -35.51 15.08
N GLU A 743 -10.79 -36.75 15.47
CA GLU A 743 -9.41 -37.22 15.69
C GLU A 743 -8.60 -37.31 14.39
N ASN A 744 -9.23 -37.70 13.26
CA ASN A 744 -8.56 -37.71 11.95
C ASN A 744 -8.17 -36.29 11.51
N ILE A 745 -9.07 -35.31 11.67
CA ILE A 745 -8.79 -33.89 11.40
C ILE A 745 -7.65 -33.38 12.28
N LYS A 746 -7.70 -33.69 13.58
CA LYS A 746 -6.66 -33.30 14.54
C LYS A 746 -5.28 -33.88 14.19
N LYS A 747 -5.22 -35.16 13.81
CA LYS A 747 -3.98 -35.82 13.32
C LYS A 747 -3.47 -35.18 12.03
N PHE A 748 -4.36 -34.85 11.10
CA PHE A 748 -3.99 -34.14 9.87
C PHE A 748 -3.33 -32.79 10.19
N PHE A 749 -3.93 -31.98 11.06
CA PHE A 749 -3.34 -30.69 11.43
C PHE A 749 -2.02 -30.84 12.23
N GLN A 750 -1.83 -31.94 12.96
CA GLN A 750 -0.54 -32.27 13.57
C GLN A 750 0.57 -32.38 12.52
N ILE A 751 0.30 -33.15 11.45
CA ILE A 751 1.23 -33.38 10.35
C ILE A 751 1.44 -32.09 9.55
N ALA A 752 0.37 -31.32 9.31
CA ALA A 752 0.46 -30.04 8.61
C ALA A 752 1.37 -29.03 9.34
N GLN A 753 1.36 -29.03 10.67
CA GLN A 753 2.19 -28.12 11.50
C GLN A 753 3.64 -28.57 11.67
N LYS A 754 3.94 -29.86 11.50
CA LYS A 754 5.29 -30.42 11.53
C LYS A 754 5.39 -31.57 10.54
N VAL A 755 5.65 -31.21 9.29
CA VAL A 755 5.67 -32.12 8.15
C VAL A 755 6.92 -33.01 8.23
N PRO A 756 6.76 -34.34 8.31
CA PRO A 756 7.90 -35.27 8.27
C PRO A 756 8.72 -35.08 6.99
N ASN A 757 10.02 -35.37 7.03
CA ASN A 757 10.91 -35.19 5.88
C ASN A 757 10.49 -36.02 4.66
N GLU A 758 9.87 -37.18 4.87
CA GLU A 758 9.42 -38.12 3.84
C GLU A 758 8.02 -37.82 3.27
N CYS A 759 7.31 -36.84 3.86
CA CYS A 759 5.96 -36.44 3.44
C CYS A 759 6.06 -35.44 2.28
N THR A 760 5.80 -35.92 1.06
CA THR A 760 5.68 -35.08 -0.13
C THR A 760 4.35 -34.33 -0.15
N VAL A 761 4.27 -33.24 -0.92
CA VAL A 761 3.03 -32.48 -1.10
C VAL A 761 1.91 -33.37 -1.66
N GLU A 762 2.24 -34.28 -2.58
CA GLU A 762 1.29 -35.23 -3.16
C GLU A 762 0.73 -36.22 -2.12
N LYS A 763 1.59 -36.80 -1.27
CA LYS A 763 1.15 -37.64 -0.15
C LYS A 763 0.22 -36.88 0.79
N PHE A 764 0.50 -35.61 1.03
CA PHE A 764 -0.33 -34.76 1.89
C PHE A 764 -1.69 -34.42 1.25
N ILE A 765 -1.73 -34.19 -0.06
CA ILE A 765 -2.99 -33.98 -0.80
C ILE A 765 -3.88 -35.24 -0.71
N ASN A 766 -3.30 -36.43 -0.84
CA ASN A 766 -4.04 -37.69 -0.70
C ASN A 766 -4.69 -37.84 0.68
N MET A 767 -4.13 -37.21 1.73
CA MET A 767 -4.73 -37.21 3.07
C MET A 767 -5.96 -36.29 3.20
N LEU A 768 -6.16 -35.34 2.28
CA LEU A 768 -7.35 -34.47 2.28
C LEU A 768 -8.62 -35.23 1.90
N SER A 769 -8.48 -36.28 1.09
CA SER A 769 -9.56 -37.22 0.81
C SER A 769 -9.75 -38.12 2.03
N ILE A 770 -10.50 -37.66 3.04
CA ILE A 770 -10.87 -38.52 4.16
C ILE A 770 -11.70 -39.67 3.60
N LYS A 771 -11.07 -40.83 3.37
CA LYS A 771 -11.81 -42.07 3.17
C LYS A 771 -12.29 -42.50 4.55
N LEU A 772 -13.59 -42.38 4.80
CA LEU A 772 -14.26 -43.15 5.85
C LEU A 772 -14.01 -44.63 5.50
N LYS A 773 -13.05 -45.24 6.18
CA LYS A 773 -12.87 -46.69 6.20
C LYS A 773 -13.27 -47.19 7.57
#